data_AF-A0A3P8PEK4-F1
#
_entry.id   AF-A0A3P8PEK4-F1
#
_cell.length_a   1.000
_cell.length_b   1.000
_cell.length_c   1.000
_cell.angle_alpha   90.00
_cell.angle_beta   90.00
_cell.angle_gamma   90.00
#
_symmetry.space_group_name_H-M   'P 1'
#
loop_
_entity.id
_entity.type
_entity.pdbx_description
1 polymer ?
#
loop_
_entity_poly.entity_id
_entity_poly.type
_entity_poly.pdbx_seq_one_letter_code
_entity_poly.pdbx_strand_id
1 'polypeptide(L)'
;MELLELEHMLERNKDHKKIMTEYLKNAKQELDNTEALCKAKEREEEFEKHLTALSDRENGRQAQEAAEMEKELKSLAERKDMIENHIFKGKQKLDEFMEQMNWDKQTMDVFLEESARKDEDTMAIIKYAQQDEQKIKSLTLAIEKKTLEAKEKQRALVKESTETLSAQIALDKTTENLQQAHLEAQQLIHQWENTIKQMMQRDEDMQQCALVKCTRKNLLDTQRSNNKETERKITLTNRQGAKLRQDLKEQESNCSRLQDELNTCKNTLDRTTSDVESLTSQISRMKKDIQDKNDKSENKVEHQMLKIQVKRVRDLLYSKADNVLSLEKRLLQLQTTMKEREDEIKVYKEMLSQQLKISEQERQKLSAELSEKLSKIDTMKKCFEIVSLSMAPPEEEEAKSQAYYITKAAQEKEELRRKGDELDATIHKVELENKALENTIQLFNNSNSAFRQSLNKVNESSMYEREKVKLEGQLNVGQETLNYMKRQIQELQQDMQVFAIYKRMERDKIENKHALVSKMNEEVTSQQEKIDRASKQFSKLTKEVRSAKGTKGETFEEKDIKLRELKEFIKNVDRMLNEAWEGNPDLRSVMEKYFLQASLSLPSPSPTPASQRSSKTSSPRCSTSFSLDLTATSPPLTTSRCSSSASSSSSSRKSKKL
;
A
#
# COMPACT_ATOMS: atom_id res chain seq x y z
N MET A 1 -84.46 88.60 136.36
CA MET A 1 -84.44 88.11 134.97
C MET A 1 -83.01 87.95 134.43
N GLU A 2 -82.04 88.80 134.80
CA GLU A 2 -80.66 88.78 134.27
C GLU A 2 -79.81 87.53 134.60
N LEU A 3 -79.99 86.91 135.78
CA LEU A 3 -79.25 85.69 136.18
C LEU A 3 -79.62 84.45 135.33
N LEU A 4 -80.90 84.35 134.96
CA LEU A 4 -81.44 83.29 134.09
C LEU A 4 -80.95 83.45 132.64
N GLU A 5 -80.69 84.67 132.20
CA GLU A 5 -80.22 84.99 130.84
C GLU A 5 -78.72 84.68 130.67
N LEU A 6 -77.91 84.95 131.71
CA LEU A 6 -76.50 84.57 131.80
C LEU A 6 -76.31 83.04 131.90
N GLU A 7 -77.14 82.36 132.67
CA GLU A 7 -77.10 80.89 132.79
C GLU A 7 -77.51 80.21 131.48
N HIS A 8 -78.52 80.75 130.78
CA HIS A 8 -78.92 80.29 129.46
C HIS A 8 -77.89 80.60 128.35
N MET A 9 -77.13 81.72 128.46
CA MET A 9 -75.98 82.03 127.60
C MET A 9 -74.80 81.10 127.86
N LEU A 10 -74.54 80.75 129.11
CA LEU A 10 -73.48 79.82 129.50
C LEU A 10 -73.81 78.38 129.06
N GLU A 11 -75.06 77.95 129.18
CA GLU A 11 -75.51 76.65 128.68
C GLU A 11 -75.50 76.60 127.14
N ARG A 12 -75.94 77.66 126.45
CA ARG A 12 -75.76 77.79 124.99
C ARG A 12 -74.29 77.71 124.57
N ASN A 13 -73.38 78.34 125.30
CA ASN A 13 -71.95 78.27 125.02
C ASN A 13 -71.37 76.87 125.30
N LYS A 14 -71.83 76.17 126.33
CA LYS A 14 -71.45 74.77 126.58
C LYS A 14 -71.95 73.84 125.49
N ASP A 15 -73.19 74.01 125.04
CA ASP A 15 -73.76 73.22 123.96
C ASP A 15 -73.09 73.53 122.62
N HIS A 16 -72.80 74.81 122.33
CA HIS A 16 -71.99 75.19 121.17
C HIS A 16 -70.58 74.58 121.24
N LYS A 17 -69.94 74.57 122.41
CA LYS A 17 -68.63 73.94 122.61
C LYS A 17 -68.70 72.43 122.43
N LYS A 18 -69.74 71.75 122.95
CA LYS A 18 -69.97 70.31 122.73
C LYS A 18 -70.15 70.00 121.25
N ILE A 19 -71.02 70.74 120.56
CA ILE A 19 -71.27 70.63 119.12
C ILE A 19 -69.96 70.85 118.36
N MET A 20 -69.17 71.88 118.69
CA MET A 20 -67.90 72.15 118.04
C MET A 20 -66.85 71.05 118.31
N THR A 21 -66.80 70.48 119.52
CA THR A 21 -65.93 69.34 119.81
C THR A 21 -66.35 68.07 119.08
N GLU A 22 -67.66 67.87 118.87
CA GLU A 22 -68.21 66.76 118.12
C GLU A 22 -67.93 66.93 116.61
N TYR A 23 -68.10 68.14 116.07
CA TYR A 23 -67.65 68.47 114.70
C TYR A 23 -66.16 68.28 114.51
N LEU A 24 -65.32 68.71 115.46
CA LEU A 24 -63.87 68.54 115.38
C LEU A 24 -63.47 67.06 115.50
N LYS A 25 -64.20 66.27 116.29
CA LYS A 25 -64.03 64.82 116.36
C LYS A 25 -64.42 64.14 115.05
N ASN A 26 -65.56 64.52 114.46
CA ASN A 26 -66.01 64.01 113.16
C ASN A 26 -65.04 64.41 112.04
N ALA A 27 -64.57 65.65 112.02
CA ALA A 27 -63.58 66.12 111.05
C ALA A 27 -62.25 65.37 111.17
N LYS A 28 -61.81 65.02 112.38
CA LYS A 28 -60.64 64.15 112.61
C LYS A 28 -60.89 62.73 112.12
N GLN A 29 -62.06 62.15 112.41
CA GLN A 29 -62.41 60.82 111.93
C GLN A 29 -62.47 60.76 110.39
N GLU A 30 -63.05 61.78 109.75
CA GLU A 30 -63.06 61.91 108.29
C GLU A 30 -61.65 62.09 107.72
N LEU A 31 -60.79 62.87 108.38
CA LEU A 31 -59.38 62.99 108.01
C LEU A 31 -58.68 61.62 108.09
N ASP A 32 -58.83 60.89 109.19
CA ASP A 32 -58.25 59.55 109.36
C ASP A 32 -58.79 58.56 108.31
N ASN A 33 -60.09 58.62 107.98
CA ASN A 33 -60.71 57.79 106.95
C ASN A 33 -60.16 58.12 105.54
N THR A 34 -60.02 59.40 105.20
CA THR A 34 -59.45 59.84 103.91
C THR A 34 -57.97 59.51 103.82
N GLU A 35 -57.21 59.63 104.90
CA GLU A 35 -55.81 59.22 104.96
C GLU A 35 -55.67 57.70 104.78
N ALA A 36 -56.55 56.90 105.38
CA ALA A 36 -56.59 55.46 105.17
C ALA A 36 -56.93 55.09 103.71
N LEU A 37 -57.85 55.82 103.07
CA LEU A 37 -58.20 55.67 101.66
C LEU A 37 -57.03 56.02 100.74
N CYS A 38 -56.33 57.14 101.01
CA CYS A 38 -55.12 57.53 100.28
C CYS A 38 -54.05 56.44 100.38
N LYS A 39 -53.78 55.93 101.59
CA LYS A 39 -52.84 54.82 101.80
C LYS A 39 -53.28 53.53 101.08
N ALA A 40 -54.58 53.26 100.97
CA ALA A 40 -55.07 52.11 100.19
C ALA A 40 -54.85 52.31 98.69
N LYS A 41 -55.10 53.52 98.17
CA LYS A 41 -54.85 53.87 96.77
C LYS A 41 -53.37 53.85 96.39
N GLU A 42 -52.49 54.31 97.27
CA GLU A 42 -51.04 54.20 97.10
C GLU A 42 -50.61 52.72 96.97
N ARG A 43 -51.14 51.83 97.82
CA ARG A 43 -50.87 50.38 97.71
C ARG A 43 -51.42 49.77 96.43
N GLU A 44 -52.59 50.20 95.97
CA GLU A 44 -53.16 49.77 94.68
C GLU A 44 -52.26 50.21 93.51
N GLU A 45 -51.76 51.45 93.53
CA GLU A 45 -50.83 51.96 92.51
C GLU A 45 -49.51 51.18 92.52
N GLU A 46 -48.96 50.86 93.69
CA GLU A 46 -47.79 49.99 93.83
C GLU A 46 -48.03 48.59 93.26
N PHE A 47 -49.22 48.03 93.48
CA PHE A 47 -49.61 46.73 92.94
C PHE A 47 -49.77 46.75 91.41
N GLU A 48 -50.39 47.78 90.84
CA GLU A 48 -50.50 47.98 89.39
C GLU A 48 -49.13 48.15 88.72
N LYS A 49 -48.22 48.91 89.34
CA LYS A 49 -46.82 49.03 88.88
C LYS A 49 -46.14 47.67 88.85
N HIS A 50 -46.33 46.84 89.87
CA HIS A 50 -45.78 45.49 89.92
C HIS A 50 -46.37 44.58 88.83
N LEU A 51 -47.69 44.61 88.61
CA LEU A 51 -48.35 43.86 87.53
C LEU A 51 -47.85 44.28 86.14
N THR A 52 -47.70 45.59 85.92
CA THR A 52 -47.17 46.13 84.66
C THR A 52 -45.74 45.67 84.44
N ALA A 53 -44.89 45.72 85.47
CA ALA A 53 -43.52 45.24 85.40
C ALA A 53 -43.42 43.72 85.10
N LEU A 54 -44.33 42.91 85.66
CA LEU A 54 -44.42 41.49 85.33
C LEU A 54 -44.84 41.27 83.86
N SER A 55 -45.83 42.04 83.39
CA SER A 55 -46.28 41.98 81.99
C SER A 55 -45.17 42.39 81.02
N ASP A 56 -44.42 43.46 81.31
CA ASP A 56 -43.31 43.92 80.48
C ASP A 56 -42.18 42.90 80.44
N ARG A 57 -41.90 42.25 81.57
CA ARG A 57 -40.89 41.17 81.63
C ARG A 57 -41.32 39.97 80.80
N GLU A 58 -42.59 39.58 80.87
CA GLU A 58 -43.14 38.47 80.09
C GLU A 58 -43.18 38.81 78.59
N ASN A 59 -43.58 40.02 78.21
CA ASN A 59 -43.51 40.51 76.84
C ASN A 59 -42.06 40.52 76.32
N GLY A 60 -41.10 40.92 77.16
CA GLY A 60 -39.68 40.87 76.84
C GLY A 60 -39.17 39.44 76.60
N ARG A 61 -39.59 38.49 77.44
CA ARG A 61 -39.28 37.05 77.27
C ARG A 61 -39.86 36.52 75.96
N GLN A 62 -41.13 36.79 75.69
CA GLN A 62 -41.80 36.36 74.45
C GLN A 62 -41.17 36.99 73.21
N ALA A 63 -40.77 38.26 73.27
CA ALA A 63 -40.07 38.93 72.17
C ALA A 63 -38.69 38.29 71.90
N GLN A 64 -37.97 37.89 72.96
CA GLN A 64 -36.71 37.18 72.82
C GLN A 64 -36.91 35.80 72.19
N GLU A 65 -37.89 35.02 72.65
CA GLU A 65 -38.22 33.71 72.07
C GLU A 65 -38.65 33.83 70.60
N ALA A 66 -39.45 34.85 70.26
CA ALA A 66 -39.83 35.13 68.88
C ALA A 66 -38.62 35.46 68.00
N ALA A 67 -37.67 36.27 68.50
CA ALA A 67 -36.45 36.61 67.80
C ALA A 67 -35.53 35.39 67.58
N GLU A 68 -35.44 34.50 68.58
CA GLU A 68 -34.70 33.24 68.48
C GLU A 68 -35.32 32.32 67.41
N MET A 69 -36.65 32.13 67.42
CA MET A 69 -37.36 31.35 66.40
C MET A 69 -37.22 31.96 65.00
N GLU A 70 -37.23 33.28 64.87
CA GLU A 70 -37.03 33.94 63.58
C GLU A 70 -35.61 33.72 63.04
N LYS A 71 -34.61 33.70 63.92
CA LYS A 71 -33.22 33.36 63.57
C LYS A 71 -33.11 31.91 63.12
N GLU A 72 -33.76 30.98 63.81
CA GLU A 72 -33.79 29.56 63.41
C GLU A 72 -34.48 29.39 62.04
N LEU A 73 -35.61 30.04 61.81
CA LEU A 73 -36.30 30.02 60.51
C LEU A 73 -35.42 30.55 59.38
N LYS A 74 -34.66 31.63 59.61
CA LYS A 74 -33.69 32.15 58.62
C LYS A 74 -32.60 31.11 58.34
N SER A 75 -32.03 30.49 59.36
CA SER A 75 -31.01 29.44 59.19
C SER A 75 -31.54 28.21 58.45
N LEU A 76 -32.81 27.84 58.69
CA LEU A 76 -33.47 26.74 57.99
C LEU A 76 -33.76 27.08 56.53
N ALA A 77 -34.15 28.32 56.24
CA ALA A 77 -34.34 28.80 54.87
C ALA A 77 -33.03 28.75 54.09
N GLU A 78 -31.93 29.25 54.66
CA GLU A 78 -30.59 29.17 54.06
C GLU A 78 -30.17 27.71 53.81
N ARG A 79 -30.43 26.80 54.76
CA ARG A 79 -30.15 25.37 54.62
C ARG A 79 -30.98 24.72 53.53
N LYS A 80 -32.25 25.09 53.41
CA LYS A 80 -33.14 24.63 52.34
C LYS A 80 -32.60 25.07 50.97
N ASP A 81 -32.24 26.34 50.83
CA ASP A 81 -31.70 26.87 49.56
C ASP A 81 -30.38 26.19 49.18
N MET A 82 -29.52 25.90 50.16
CA MET A 82 -28.30 25.12 49.93
C MET A 82 -28.62 23.71 49.40
N ILE A 83 -29.57 23.01 50.02
CA ILE A 83 -29.97 21.65 49.60
C ILE A 83 -30.61 21.68 48.22
N GLU A 84 -31.50 22.63 47.94
CA GLU A 84 -32.12 22.79 46.61
C GLU A 84 -31.08 23.03 45.52
N ASN A 85 -30.06 23.87 45.79
CA ASN A 85 -28.94 24.08 44.89
C ASN A 85 -28.10 22.82 44.67
N HIS A 86 -27.87 22.01 45.71
CA HIS A 86 -27.19 20.73 45.58
C HIS A 86 -28.00 19.72 44.75
N ILE A 87 -29.31 19.65 44.97
CA ILE A 87 -30.21 18.80 44.18
C ILE A 87 -30.22 19.24 42.72
N PHE A 88 -30.26 20.54 42.44
CA PHE A 88 -30.22 21.08 41.08
C PHE A 88 -28.92 20.70 40.38
N LYS A 89 -27.76 20.93 41.00
CA LYS A 89 -26.44 20.51 40.47
C LYS A 89 -26.36 18.99 40.29
N GLY A 90 -26.95 18.22 41.19
CA GLY A 90 -27.03 16.76 41.09
C GLY A 90 -27.85 16.29 39.88
N LYS A 91 -29.01 16.93 39.62
CA LYS A 91 -29.83 16.66 38.45
C LYS A 91 -29.11 17.00 37.15
N GLN A 92 -28.45 18.16 37.09
CA GLN A 92 -27.67 18.54 35.91
C GLN A 92 -26.59 17.51 35.57
N LYS A 93 -25.86 17.02 36.57
CA LYS A 93 -24.86 15.95 36.37
C LYS A 93 -25.49 14.62 35.92
N LEU A 94 -26.68 14.30 36.43
CA LEU A 94 -27.40 13.11 36.01
C LEU A 94 -27.81 13.21 34.52
N ASP A 95 -28.27 14.38 34.09
CA ASP A 95 -28.63 14.63 32.69
C ASP A 95 -27.40 14.54 31.78
N GLU A 96 -26.26 15.11 32.21
CA GLU A 96 -24.97 14.97 31.51
C GLU A 96 -24.54 13.49 31.38
N PHE A 97 -24.68 12.69 32.44
CA PHE A 97 -24.38 11.25 32.37
C PHE A 97 -25.36 10.47 31.48
N MET A 98 -26.63 10.86 31.45
CA MET A 98 -27.63 10.24 30.57
C MET A 98 -27.33 10.53 29.10
N GLU A 99 -26.95 11.77 28.77
CA GLU A 99 -26.50 12.12 27.43
C GLU A 99 -25.23 11.36 27.04
N GLN A 100 -24.23 11.28 27.92
CA GLN A 100 -23.01 10.51 27.68
C GLN A 100 -23.32 9.03 27.45
N MET A 101 -24.16 8.42 28.28
CA MET A 101 -24.57 7.02 28.12
C MET A 101 -25.27 6.78 26.77
N ASN A 102 -26.09 7.74 26.31
CA ASN A 102 -26.77 7.63 25.02
C ASN A 102 -25.77 7.72 23.85
N TRP A 103 -24.79 8.62 23.93
CA TRP A 103 -23.69 8.71 22.96
C TRP A 103 -22.84 7.45 22.92
N ASP A 104 -22.46 6.92 24.09
CA ASP A 104 -21.67 5.69 24.20
C ASP A 104 -22.43 4.49 23.62
N LYS A 105 -23.75 4.40 23.89
CA LYS A 105 -24.62 3.37 23.32
C LYS A 105 -24.70 3.47 21.80
N GLN A 106 -24.97 4.67 21.27
CA GLN A 106 -25.06 4.87 19.82
C GLN A 106 -23.72 4.56 19.13
N THR A 107 -22.61 4.92 19.76
CA THR A 107 -21.27 4.61 19.26
C THR A 107 -21.04 3.10 19.23
N MET A 108 -21.41 2.38 20.30
CA MET A 108 -21.31 0.92 20.35
C MET A 108 -22.17 0.25 19.27
N ASP A 109 -23.41 0.70 19.08
CA ASP A 109 -24.31 0.14 18.07
C ASP A 109 -23.74 0.30 16.64
N VAL A 110 -23.16 1.48 16.34
CA VAL A 110 -22.48 1.74 15.06
C VAL A 110 -21.26 0.82 14.89
N PHE A 111 -20.45 0.61 15.93
CA PHE A 111 -19.31 -0.30 15.87
C PHE A 111 -19.72 -1.76 15.62
N LEU A 112 -20.79 -2.22 16.27
CA LEU A 112 -21.32 -3.57 16.07
C LEU A 112 -21.83 -3.77 14.65
N GLU A 113 -22.54 -2.78 14.09
CA GLU A 113 -23.04 -2.84 12.71
C GLU A 113 -21.90 -2.78 11.69
N GLU A 114 -20.87 -1.97 11.92
CA GLU A 114 -19.68 -1.94 11.07
C GLU A 114 -18.88 -3.26 11.14
N SER A 115 -18.80 -3.89 12.33
CA SER A 115 -18.19 -5.20 12.50
C SER A 115 -18.96 -6.28 11.72
N ALA A 116 -20.29 -6.31 11.84
CA ALA A 116 -21.13 -7.26 11.12
C ALA A 116 -20.99 -7.12 9.59
N ARG A 117 -20.97 -5.88 9.07
CA ARG A 117 -20.70 -5.63 7.65
C ARG A 117 -19.33 -6.14 7.19
N LYS A 118 -18.28 -5.92 7.99
CA LYS A 118 -16.94 -6.42 7.66
C LYS A 118 -16.88 -7.94 7.66
N ASP A 119 -17.61 -8.60 8.56
CA ASP A 119 -17.72 -10.06 8.58
C ASP A 119 -18.45 -10.58 7.33
N GLU A 120 -19.53 -9.93 6.89
CA GLU A 120 -20.24 -10.25 5.64
C GLU A 120 -19.34 -10.09 4.41
N ASP A 121 -18.60 -8.97 4.30
CA ASP A 121 -17.63 -8.74 3.22
C ASP A 121 -16.52 -9.80 3.22
N THR A 122 -16.01 -10.15 4.40
CA THR A 122 -14.98 -11.19 4.57
C THR A 122 -15.52 -12.55 4.13
N MET A 123 -16.75 -12.89 4.48
CA MET A 123 -17.41 -14.13 4.01
C MET A 123 -17.58 -14.14 2.49
N ALA A 124 -17.95 -13.01 1.88
CA ALA A 124 -18.06 -12.89 0.42
C ALA A 124 -16.71 -13.10 -0.28
N ILE A 125 -15.64 -12.48 0.23
CA ILE A 125 -14.28 -12.66 -0.27
C ILE A 125 -13.84 -14.13 -0.17
N ILE A 126 -14.07 -14.78 0.98
CA ILE A 126 -13.74 -16.20 1.17
C ILE A 126 -14.49 -17.07 0.16
N LYS A 127 -15.78 -16.80 -0.08
CA LYS A 127 -16.59 -17.54 -1.05
C LYS A 127 -16.03 -17.40 -2.47
N TYR A 128 -15.69 -16.19 -2.91
CA TYR A 128 -15.09 -15.98 -4.23
C TYR A 128 -13.72 -16.62 -4.35
N ALA A 129 -12.88 -16.51 -3.32
CA ALA A 129 -11.57 -17.18 -3.29
C ALA A 129 -11.70 -18.70 -3.43
N GLN A 130 -12.68 -19.32 -2.76
CA GLN A 130 -12.95 -20.76 -2.90
C GLN A 130 -13.43 -21.14 -4.31
N GLN A 131 -14.28 -20.32 -4.93
CA GLN A 131 -14.73 -20.53 -6.31
C GLN A 131 -13.57 -20.42 -7.31
N ASP A 132 -12.73 -19.40 -7.15
CA ASP A 132 -11.54 -19.21 -7.97
C ASP A 132 -10.54 -20.35 -7.78
N GLU A 133 -10.34 -20.83 -6.55
CA GLU A 133 -9.46 -21.97 -6.29
C GLU A 133 -9.96 -23.26 -6.98
N GLN A 134 -11.27 -23.50 -6.98
CA GLN A 134 -11.87 -24.61 -7.74
C GLN A 134 -11.66 -24.43 -9.25
N LYS A 135 -11.82 -23.21 -9.75
CA LYS A 135 -11.63 -22.91 -11.16
C LYS A 135 -10.17 -23.11 -11.58
N ILE A 136 -9.23 -22.63 -10.78
CA ILE A 136 -7.78 -22.82 -10.97
C ILE A 136 -7.48 -24.32 -11.01
N LYS A 137 -7.97 -25.13 -10.05
CA LYS A 137 -7.77 -26.59 -10.06
C LYS A 137 -8.29 -27.23 -11.36
N SER A 138 -9.48 -26.84 -11.82
CA SER A 138 -10.04 -27.36 -13.08
C SER A 138 -9.22 -26.99 -14.32
N LEU A 139 -8.71 -25.75 -14.37
CA LEU A 139 -7.89 -25.26 -15.48
C LEU A 139 -6.51 -25.91 -15.48
N THR A 140 -5.89 -26.08 -14.31
CA THR A 140 -4.61 -26.78 -14.16
C THR A 140 -4.71 -28.21 -14.68
N LEU A 141 -5.75 -28.96 -14.31
CA LEU A 141 -6.00 -30.31 -14.82
C LEU A 141 -6.20 -30.33 -16.34
N ALA A 142 -6.91 -29.35 -16.89
CA ALA A 142 -7.10 -29.24 -18.35
C ALA A 142 -5.79 -28.94 -19.08
N ILE A 143 -4.96 -28.06 -18.54
CA ILE A 143 -3.62 -27.75 -19.07
C ILE A 143 -2.73 -28.99 -19.02
N GLU A 144 -2.71 -29.71 -17.91
CA GLU A 144 -1.92 -30.93 -17.75
C GLU A 144 -2.34 -31.99 -18.77
N LYS A 145 -3.65 -32.22 -18.94
CA LYS A 145 -4.19 -33.13 -19.96
C LYS A 145 -3.76 -32.72 -21.37
N LYS A 146 -3.89 -31.45 -21.73
CA LYS A 146 -3.50 -30.96 -23.06
C LYS A 146 -1.99 -31.03 -23.28
N THR A 147 -1.20 -30.81 -22.25
CA THR A 147 0.25 -30.96 -22.29
C THR A 147 0.64 -32.42 -22.53
N LEU A 148 -0.05 -33.36 -21.90
CA LEU A 148 0.17 -34.80 -22.10
C LEU A 148 -0.20 -35.21 -23.53
N GLU A 149 -1.39 -34.82 -24.02
CA GLU A 149 -1.82 -35.04 -25.41
C GLU A 149 -0.82 -34.48 -26.43
N ALA A 150 -0.27 -33.27 -26.17
CA ALA A 150 0.74 -32.66 -27.03
C ALA A 150 2.05 -33.45 -27.04
N LYS A 151 2.51 -33.92 -25.87
CA LYS A 151 3.71 -34.76 -25.75
C LYS A 151 3.54 -36.09 -26.48
N GLU A 152 2.37 -36.72 -26.40
CA GLU A 152 2.07 -37.96 -27.14
C GLU A 152 2.13 -37.74 -28.65
N LYS A 153 1.49 -36.67 -29.16
CA LYS A 153 1.56 -36.31 -30.59
C LYS A 153 2.97 -36.01 -31.04
N GLN A 154 3.77 -35.33 -30.21
CA GLN A 154 5.17 -35.06 -30.49
C GLN A 154 5.98 -36.36 -30.59
N ARG A 155 5.77 -37.32 -29.68
CA ARG A 155 6.43 -38.64 -29.75
C ARG A 155 6.03 -39.40 -31.00
N ALA A 156 4.74 -39.39 -31.37
CA ALA A 156 4.27 -40.02 -32.59
C ALA A 156 4.92 -39.38 -33.83
N LEU A 157 4.98 -38.04 -33.91
CA LEU A 157 5.63 -37.34 -35.00
C LEU A 157 7.12 -37.67 -35.11
N VAL A 158 7.84 -37.71 -33.99
CA VAL A 158 9.27 -38.09 -33.96
C VAL A 158 9.43 -39.52 -34.48
N LYS A 159 8.57 -40.46 -34.05
CA LYS A 159 8.60 -41.84 -34.52
C LYS A 159 8.40 -41.93 -36.04
N GLU A 160 7.34 -41.33 -36.58
CA GLU A 160 7.07 -41.30 -38.03
C GLU A 160 8.22 -40.65 -38.81
N SER A 161 8.82 -39.58 -38.26
CA SER A 161 9.98 -38.93 -38.88
C SER A 161 11.21 -39.84 -38.90
N THR A 162 11.45 -40.61 -37.83
CA THR A 162 12.56 -41.57 -37.78
C THR A 162 12.35 -42.75 -38.73
N GLU A 163 11.11 -43.23 -38.87
CA GLU A 163 10.75 -44.30 -39.82
C GLU A 163 10.85 -43.82 -41.28
N THR A 164 10.44 -42.58 -41.56
CA THR A 164 10.60 -41.98 -42.89
C THR A 164 12.08 -41.81 -43.23
N LEU A 165 12.89 -41.34 -42.29
CA LEU A 165 14.34 -41.19 -42.48
C LEU A 165 15.02 -42.54 -42.70
N SER A 166 14.64 -43.59 -41.96
CA SER A 166 15.21 -44.93 -42.14
C SER A 166 14.83 -45.53 -43.49
N ALA A 167 13.58 -45.33 -43.94
CA ALA A 167 13.14 -45.73 -45.28
C ALA A 167 13.90 -44.97 -46.38
N GLN A 168 14.14 -43.67 -46.21
CA GLN A 168 14.96 -42.88 -47.13
C GLN A 168 16.39 -43.42 -47.23
N ILE A 169 17.04 -43.68 -46.09
CA ILE A 169 18.39 -44.26 -46.06
C ILE A 169 18.41 -45.63 -46.76
N ALA A 170 17.39 -46.47 -46.55
CA ALA A 170 17.29 -47.75 -47.23
C ALA A 170 17.15 -47.58 -48.75
N LEU A 171 16.33 -46.64 -49.21
CA LEU A 171 16.17 -46.32 -50.63
C LEU A 171 17.46 -45.79 -51.27
N ASP A 172 18.15 -44.87 -50.61
CA ASP A 172 19.44 -44.35 -51.06
C ASP A 172 20.45 -45.49 -51.17
N LYS A 173 20.47 -46.40 -50.18
CA LYS A 173 21.35 -47.57 -50.22
C LYS A 173 21.02 -48.53 -51.36
N THR A 174 19.74 -48.77 -51.63
CA THR A 174 19.34 -49.58 -52.80
C THR A 174 19.73 -48.90 -54.11
N THR A 175 19.66 -47.58 -54.18
CA THR A 175 20.06 -46.80 -55.36
C THR A 175 21.57 -46.89 -55.58
N GLU A 176 22.38 -46.77 -54.54
CA GLU A 176 23.83 -47.02 -54.60
C GLU A 176 24.14 -48.44 -55.11
N ASN A 177 23.45 -49.46 -54.58
CA ASN A 177 23.64 -50.84 -55.00
C ASN A 177 23.26 -51.04 -56.48
N LEU A 178 22.20 -50.40 -56.96
CA LEU A 178 21.80 -50.44 -58.38
C LEU A 178 22.83 -49.76 -59.28
N GLN A 179 23.37 -48.61 -58.86
CA GLN A 179 24.45 -47.92 -59.58
C GLN A 179 25.71 -48.79 -59.66
N GLN A 180 26.07 -49.46 -58.55
CA GLN A 180 27.20 -50.40 -58.51
C GLN A 180 26.98 -51.60 -59.45
N ALA A 181 25.80 -52.23 -59.40
CA ALA A 181 25.45 -53.34 -60.30
C ALA A 181 25.47 -52.91 -61.78
N HIS A 182 25.03 -51.69 -62.08
CA HIS A 182 25.09 -51.13 -63.43
C HIS A 182 26.53 -50.92 -63.90
N LEU A 183 27.42 -50.43 -63.03
CA LEU A 183 28.85 -50.28 -63.33
C LEU A 183 29.50 -51.64 -63.63
N GLU A 184 29.20 -52.66 -62.82
CA GLU A 184 29.68 -54.03 -63.03
C GLU A 184 29.16 -54.62 -64.34
N ALA A 185 27.89 -54.39 -64.68
CA ALA A 185 27.32 -54.80 -65.96
C ALA A 185 28.02 -54.12 -67.15
N GLN A 186 28.32 -52.81 -67.04
CA GLN A 186 29.10 -52.09 -68.07
C GLN A 186 30.53 -52.65 -68.21
N GLN A 187 31.20 -52.95 -67.11
CA GLN A 187 32.53 -53.58 -67.13
C GLN A 187 32.49 -54.94 -67.81
N LEU A 188 31.47 -55.75 -67.49
CA LEU A 188 31.26 -57.05 -68.12
C LEU A 188 31.03 -56.87 -69.62
N ILE A 189 30.11 -56.00 -70.05
CA ILE A 189 29.87 -55.69 -71.46
C ILE A 189 31.19 -55.31 -72.16
N HIS A 190 32.02 -54.47 -71.57
CA HIS A 190 33.32 -54.11 -72.13
C HIS A 190 34.26 -55.32 -72.28
N GLN A 191 34.27 -56.24 -71.31
CA GLN A 191 35.00 -57.51 -71.41
C GLN A 191 34.46 -58.39 -72.56
N TRP A 192 33.13 -58.49 -72.72
CA TRP A 192 32.50 -59.19 -73.85
C TRP A 192 32.85 -58.55 -75.19
N GLU A 193 32.78 -57.23 -75.31
CA GLU A 193 33.18 -56.49 -76.51
C GLU A 193 34.64 -56.77 -76.90
N ASN A 194 35.54 -56.81 -75.92
CA ASN A 194 36.95 -57.13 -76.15
C ASN A 194 37.14 -58.59 -76.59
N THR A 195 36.37 -59.53 -76.03
CA THR A 195 36.39 -60.95 -76.42
C THR A 195 35.89 -61.14 -77.85
N ILE A 196 34.81 -60.43 -78.22
CA ILE A 196 34.27 -60.44 -79.59
C ILE A 196 35.29 -59.85 -80.57
N LYS A 197 35.94 -58.72 -80.24
CA LYS A 197 37.01 -58.15 -81.07
C LYS A 197 38.17 -59.13 -81.29
N GLN A 198 38.58 -59.86 -80.25
CA GLN A 198 39.61 -60.90 -80.38
C GLN A 198 39.16 -62.08 -81.23
N MET A 199 37.87 -62.43 -81.20
CA MET A 199 37.28 -63.46 -82.06
C MET A 199 37.25 -63.01 -83.53
N MET A 200 36.80 -61.77 -83.78
CA MET A 200 36.80 -61.18 -85.13
C MET A 200 38.21 -61.09 -85.71
N GLN A 201 39.23 -60.72 -84.91
CA GLN A 201 40.62 -60.71 -85.36
C GLN A 201 41.11 -62.11 -85.77
N ARG A 202 40.72 -63.15 -85.02
CA ARG A 202 41.03 -64.54 -85.39
C ARG A 202 40.30 -65.02 -86.64
N ASP A 203 39.05 -64.61 -86.84
CA ASP A 203 38.30 -64.89 -88.08
C ASP A 203 38.94 -64.17 -89.28
N GLU A 204 39.44 -62.95 -89.09
CA GLU A 204 40.16 -62.19 -90.12
C GLU A 204 41.52 -62.83 -90.44
N ASP A 205 42.26 -63.30 -89.44
CA ASP A 205 43.49 -64.08 -89.60
C ASP A 205 43.23 -65.45 -90.28
N MET A 206 42.09 -66.09 -89.99
CA MET A 206 41.64 -67.33 -90.63
C MET A 206 41.24 -67.11 -92.10
N GLN A 207 40.58 -65.98 -92.41
CA GLN A 207 40.27 -65.58 -93.78
C GLN A 207 41.55 -65.21 -94.57
N GLN A 208 42.56 -64.62 -93.92
CA GLN A 208 43.89 -64.45 -94.53
C GLN A 208 44.60 -65.79 -94.81
N CYS A 209 44.39 -66.82 -93.99
CA CYS A 209 44.87 -68.18 -94.26
C CYS A 209 44.10 -68.90 -95.39
N ALA A 210 42.84 -68.53 -95.67
CA ALA A 210 42.04 -69.09 -96.76
C ALA A 210 42.43 -68.54 -98.15
N LEU A 211 43.15 -67.42 -98.21
CA LEU A 211 43.53 -66.71 -99.46
C LEU A 211 44.83 -67.21 -100.12
N VAL A 212 45.49 -68.25 -99.60
CA VAL A 212 46.74 -68.82 -100.19
C VAL A 212 46.55 -70.22 -100.80
N LYS A 213 45.32 -70.77 -100.90
CA LYS A 213 45.13 -72.18 -101.30
C LYS A 213 44.09 -72.53 -102.37
N CYS A 214 43.58 -71.60 -103.19
CA CYS A 214 42.76 -72.02 -104.34
C CYS A 214 42.63 -71.02 -105.51
N THR A 215 43.67 -70.83 -106.32
CA THR A 215 43.51 -70.53 -107.77
C THR A 215 44.70 -71.05 -108.59
N ARG A 216 44.79 -72.38 -108.82
CA ARG A 216 45.60 -72.99 -109.90
C ARG A 216 45.31 -74.49 -110.11
N LYS A 217 44.36 -74.86 -111.01
CA LYS A 217 44.43 -76.03 -111.95
C LYS A 217 43.11 -76.33 -112.73
N ASN A 218 43.09 -75.88 -114.00
CA ASN A 218 42.76 -76.55 -115.28
C ASN A 218 41.60 -77.57 -115.47
N LEU A 219 40.74 -77.23 -116.46
CA LEU A 219 40.55 -77.87 -117.79
C LEU A 219 40.76 -79.39 -117.93
N LEU A 220 39.66 -80.13 -118.15
CA LEU A 220 39.44 -81.21 -119.14
C LEU A 220 38.28 -82.11 -118.70
N ASP A 221 37.11 -81.92 -119.32
CA ASP A 221 36.31 -83.07 -119.77
C ASP A 221 35.59 -82.71 -121.07
N THR A 222 36.02 -83.44 -122.09
CA THR A 222 35.81 -83.24 -123.51
C THR A 222 34.94 -84.40 -123.98
N GLN A 223 33.80 -84.07 -124.61
CA GLN A 223 33.23 -84.73 -125.79
C GLN A 223 32.75 -86.20 -125.76
N ARG A 224 31.47 -86.34 -126.17
CA ARG A 224 30.99 -87.25 -127.25
C ARG A 224 29.74 -86.58 -127.85
N SER A 225 29.70 -85.95 -129.03
CA SER A 225 30.09 -86.31 -130.40
C SER A 225 29.18 -87.35 -131.09
N ASN A 226 28.39 -86.83 -132.05
CA ASN A 226 28.20 -87.25 -133.45
C ASN A 226 27.43 -88.51 -133.89
N ASN A 227 26.43 -88.26 -134.78
CA ASN A 227 26.29 -88.70 -136.20
C ASN A 227 24.87 -88.35 -136.69
N LYS A 228 24.50 -88.02 -137.95
CA LYS A 228 25.06 -88.01 -139.33
C LYS A 228 24.02 -87.25 -140.18
N GLU A 229 24.32 -86.24 -141.01
CA GLU A 229 24.94 -86.28 -142.35
C GLU A 229 24.68 -87.59 -143.15
N THR A 230 23.47 -87.70 -143.69
CA THR A 230 23.10 -88.38 -144.96
C THR A 230 21.73 -87.79 -145.32
N GLU A 231 21.52 -87.06 -146.43
CA GLU A 231 21.81 -87.49 -147.78
C GLU A 231 21.84 -86.29 -148.74
N ARG A 232 23.03 -85.99 -149.26
CA ARG A 232 23.20 -85.30 -150.55
C ARG A 232 23.11 -86.35 -151.66
N LYS A 233 22.21 -86.14 -152.63
CA LYS A 233 22.39 -86.36 -154.08
C LYS A 233 21.03 -86.15 -154.74
N ILE A 234 20.79 -85.07 -155.48
CA ILE A 234 21.61 -84.59 -156.60
C ILE A 234 22.11 -85.78 -157.42
N THR A 235 21.18 -86.63 -157.84
CA THR A 235 21.29 -87.39 -159.08
C THR A 235 19.89 -87.49 -159.66
N LEU A 236 19.70 -86.95 -160.86
CA LEU A 236 18.60 -87.22 -161.79
C LEU A 236 17.42 -86.24 -161.84
N THR A 237 17.72 -84.93 -161.89
CA THR A 237 16.89 -83.88 -162.53
C THR A 237 16.53 -84.16 -163.99
N ASN A 238 16.70 -85.37 -164.52
CA ASN A 238 16.51 -85.67 -165.94
C ASN A 238 15.79 -86.99 -166.21
N ARG A 239 14.95 -87.47 -165.29
CA ARG A 239 13.80 -88.31 -165.66
C ARG A 239 12.50 -87.86 -165.02
N GLN A 240 11.85 -87.00 -165.79
CA GLN A 240 10.44 -87.16 -166.15
C GLN A 240 9.43 -86.47 -165.23
N GLY A 241 9.33 -85.16 -165.44
CA GLY A 241 8.20 -84.28 -165.11
C GLY A 241 6.84 -84.67 -165.71
N ALA A 242 6.56 -85.97 -165.85
CA ALA A 242 5.23 -86.51 -166.10
C ALA A 242 4.49 -86.83 -164.78
N LYS A 243 5.21 -87.17 -163.70
CA LYS A 243 4.62 -87.39 -162.35
C LYS A 243 4.14 -86.12 -161.67
N LEU A 244 4.81 -84.99 -161.91
CA LEU A 244 4.51 -83.70 -161.28
C LEU A 244 3.16 -83.07 -161.68
N ARG A 245 2.40 -83.66 -162.62
CA ARG A 245 1.02 -83.24 -162.93
C ARG A 245 -0.05 -83.98 -162.13
N GLN A 246 0.27 -85.09 -161.48
CA GLN A 246 -0.68 -85.88 -160.67
C GLN A 246 -0.66 -85.47 -159.19
N ASP A 247 0.52 -85.16 -158.64
CA ASP A 247 0.70 -84.76 -157.23
C ASP A 247 0.09 -83.38 -156.90
N LEU A 248 -0.07 -82.49 -157.88
CA LEU A 248 -0.64 -81.15 -157.65
C LEU A 248 -2.12 -81.22 -157.21
N LYS A 249 -2.88 -82.20 -157.71
CA LYS A 249 -4.32 -82.33 -157.41
C LYS A 249 -4.60 -82.90 -156.01
N GLU A 250 -3.65 -83.64 -155.43
CA GLU A 250 -3.78 -84.22 -154.09
C GLU A 250 -3.43 -83.19 -152.99
N GLN A 251 -2.51 -82.27 -153.26
CA GLN A 251 -2.14 -81.21 -152.30
C GLN A 251 -3.23 -80.13 -152.15
N GLU A 252 -4.01 -79.84 -153.19
CA GLU A 252 -5.16 -78.92 -153.10
C GLU A 252 -6.22 -79.42 -152.11
N SER A 253 -6.43 -80.74 -152.00
CA SER A 253 -7.37 -81.32 -151.03
C SER A 253 -6.87 -81.24 -149.57
N ASN A 254 -5.56 -81.22 -149.34
CA ASN A 254 -5.00 -81.12 -147.99
C ASN A 254 -5.05 -79.69 -147.42
N CYS A 255 -4.92 -78.67 -148.26
CA CYS A 255 -5.02 -77.27 -147.83
C CYS A 255 -6.42 -76.92 -147.29
N SER A 256 -7.50 -77.47 -147.86
CA SER A 256 -8.86 -77.22 -147.36
C SER A 256 -9.08 -77.76 -145.95
N ARG A 257 -8.51 -78.92 -145.61
CA ARG A 257 -8.68 -79.55 -144.28
C ARG A 257 -7.99 -78.77 -143.16
N LEU A 258 -6.77 -78.27 -143.41
CA LEU A 258 -6.02 -77.48 -142.41
C LEU A 258 -6.67 -76.13 -142.12
N GLN A 259 -7.42 -75.56 -143.07
CA GLN A 259 -8.18 -74.33 -142.87
C GLN A 259 -9.34 -74.51 -141.86
N ASP A 260 -10.02 -75.66 -141.89
CA ASP A 260 -11.14 -75.96 -140.98
C ASP A 260 -10.66 -76.21 -139.54
N GLU A 261 -9.52 -76.87 -139.35
CA GLU A 261 -8.91 -77.08 -138.03
C GLU A 261 -8.47 -75.75 -137.38
N LEU A 262 -7.92 -74.82 -138.18
CA LEU A 262 -7.54 -73.48 -137.70
C LEU A 262 -8.76 -72.67 -137.21
N ASN A 263 -9.87 -72.73 -137.93
CA ASN A 263 -11.11 -72.05 -137.56
C ASN A 263 -11.70 -72.60 -136.25
N THR A 264 -11.56 -73.91 -136.01
CA THR A 264 -12.05 -74.56 -134.80
C THR A 264 -11.24 -74.11 -133.57
N CYS A 265 -9.90 -74.07 -133.67
CA CYS A 265 -9.03 -73.56 -132.61
C CYS A 265 -9.26 -72.07 -132.29
N LYS A 266 -9.53 -71.25 -133.30
CA LYS A 266 -9.84 -69.83 -133.09
C LYS A 266 -11.12 -69.64 -132.27
N ASN A 267 -12.18 -70.39 -132.61
CA ASN A 267 -13.44 -70.35 -131.86
C ASN A 267 -13.31 -70.85 -130.42
N THR A 268 -12.38 -71.77 -130.13
CA THR A 268 -12.10 -72.19 -128.74
C THR A 268 -11.32 -71.13 -127.98
N LEU A 269 -10.37 -70.45 -128.63
CA LEU A 269 -9.59 -69.37 -128.02
C LEU A 269 -10.50 -68.19 -127.64
N ASP A 270 -11.37 -67.74 -128.54
CA ASP A 270 -12.28 -66.61 -128.30
C ASP A 270 -13.26 -66.89 -127.14
N ARG A 271 -13.73 -68.14 -126.99
CA ARG A 271 -14.55 -68.57 -125.83
C ARG A 271 -13.75 -68.51 -124.54
N THR A 272 -12.54 -69.08 -124.50
CA THR A 272 -11.70 -69.05 -123.29
C THR A 272 -11.29 -67.63 -122.88
N THR A 273 -11.04 -66.74 -123.85
CA THR A 273 -10.74 -65.33 -123.60
C THR A 273 -11.95 -64.64 -122.96
N SER A 274 -13.16 -64.88 -123.49
CA SER A 274 -14.40 -64.33 -122.93
C SER A 274 -14.66 -64.83 -121.50
N ASP A 275 -14.38 -66.11 -121.22
CA ASP A 275 -14.51 -66.69 -119.88
C ASP A 275 -13.50 -66.07 -118.89
N VAL A 276 -12.25 -65.85 -119.32
CA VAL A 276 -11.23 -65.18 -118.50
C VAL A 276 -11.60 -63.73 -118.22
N GLU A 277 -12.12 -62.98 -119.19
CA GLU A 277 -12.59 -61.59 -119.00
C GLU A 277 -13.78 -61.52 -118.04
N SER A 278 -14.71 -62.47 -118.14
CA SER A 278 -15.87 -62.61 -117.24
C SER A 278 -15.43 -62.90 -115.80
N LEU A 279 -14.52 -63.87 -115.60
CA LEU A 279 -13.97 -64.20 -114.29
C LEU A 279 -13.13 -63.05 -113.70
N THR A 280 -12.35 -62.37 -114.52
CA THR A 280 -11.55 -61.20 -114.08
C THR A 280 -12.46 -60.06 -113.61
N SER A 281 -13.57 -59.81 -114.32
CA SER A 281 -14.59 -58.84 -113.91
C SER A 281 -15.29 -59.26 -112.62
N GLN A 282 -15.56 -60.55 -112.45
CA GLN A 282 -16.15 -61.09 -111.22
C GLN A 282 -15.22 -60.96 -110.02
N ILE A 283 -13.93 -61.27 -110.17
CA ILE A 283 -12.90 -61.10 -109.15
C ILE A 283 -12.77 -59.62 -108.75
N SER A 284 -12.79 -58.71 -109.73
CA SER A 284 -12.72 -57.27 -109.47
C SER A 284 -13.91 -56.76 -108.67
N ARG A 285 -15.13 -57.24 -108.97
CA ARG A 285 -16.34 -56.96 -108.17
C ARG A 285 -16.22 -57.50 -106.74
N MET A 286 -15.82 -58.77 -106.59
CA MET A 286 -15.64 -59.39 -105.27
C MET A 286 -14.57 -58.67 -104.44
N LYS A 287 -13.46 -58.23 -105.05
CA LYS A 287 -12.42 -57.47 -104.37
C LYS A 287 -12.94 -56.11 -103.88
N LYS A 288 -13.73 -55.41 -104.68
CA LYS A 288 -14.38 -54.15 -104.27
C LYS A 288 -15.37 -54.37 -103.12
N ASP A 289 -16.20 -55.41 -103.20
CA ASP A 289 -17.16 -55.73 -102.13
C ASP A 289 -16.46 -56.10 -100.81
N ILE A 290 -15.32 -56.80 -100.87
CA ILE A 290 -14.49 -57.10 -99.70
C ILE A 290 -13.91 -55.80 -99.11
N GLN A 291 -13.38 -54.91 -99.95
CA GLN A 291 -12.85 -53.62 -99.50
C GLN A 291 -13.94 -52.76 -98.84
N ASP A 292 -15.10 -52.60 -99.49
CA ASP A 292 -16.22 -51.81 -98.97
C ASP A 292 -16.75 -52.38 -97.63
N LYS A 293 -16.73 -53.71 -97.46
CA LYS A 293 -17.08 -54.35 -96.19
C LYS A 293 -16.02 -54.12 -95.12
N ASN A 294 -14.74 -54.19 -95.47
CA ASN A 294 -13.63 -53.93 -94.56
C ASN A 294 -13.67 -52.48 -94.04
N ASP A 295 -13.80 -51.51 -94.96
CA ASP A 295 -13.89 -50.09 -94.62
C ASP A 295 -15.11 -49.81 -93.72
N LYS A 296 -16.27 -50.45 -94.00
CA LYS A 296 -17.45 -50.34 -93.13
C LYS A 296 -17.23 -50.94 -91.74
N SER A 297 -16.48 -52.05 -91.62
CA SER A 297 -16.15 -52.60 -90.30
C SER A 297 -15.14 -51.74 -89.55
N GLU A 298 -14.12 -51.20 -90.22
CA GLU A 298 -13.13 -50.30 -89.61
C GLU A 298 -13.81 -49.03 -89.08
N ASN A 299 -14.66 -48.38 -89.88
CA ASN A 299 -15.45 -47.22 -89.45
C ASN A 299 -16.36 -47.51 -88.24
N LYS A 300 -16.94 -48.72 -88.15
CA LYS A 300 -17.74 -49.12 -86.99
C LYS A 300 -16.87 -49.28 -85.74
N VAL A 301 -15.69 -49.87 -85.86
CA VAL A 301 -14.74 -50.02 -84.75
C VAL A 301 -14.28 -48.64 -84.27
N GLU A 302 -13.90 -47.75 -85.17
CA GLU A 302 -13.52 -46.38 -84.84
C GLU A 302 -14.65 -45.62 -84.15
N HIS A 303 -15.90 -45.72 -84.66
CA HIS A 303 -17.06 -45.10 -84.03
C HIS A 303 -17.29 -45.62 -82.61
N GLN A 304 -17.19 -46.93 -82.38
CA GLN A 304 -17.33 -47.49 -81.04
C GLN A 304 -16.19 -47.06 -80.12
N MET A 305 -14.95 -46.97 -80.63
CA MET A 305 -13.80 -46.49 -79.88
C MET A 305 -13.98 -45.03 -79.46
N LEU A 306 -14.37 -44.16 -80.39
CA LEU A 306 -14.71 -42.75 -80.10
C LEU A 306 -15.87 -42.65 -79.10
N LYS A 307 -16.91 -43.46 -79.23
CA LYS A 307 -18.04 -43.49 -78.28
C LYS A 307 -17.59 -43.86 -76.86
N ILE A 308 -16.67 -44.81 -76.71
CA ILE A 308 -16.09 -45.17 -75.41
C ILE A 308 -15.25 -44.01 -74.85
N GLN A 309 -14.42 -43.37 -75.67
CA GLN A 309 -13.63 -42.21 -75.25
C GLN A 309 -14.52 -41.05 -74.80
N VAL A 310 -15.58 -40.73 -75.54
CA VAL A 310 -16.57 -39.69 -75.17
C VAL A 310 -17.24 -40.02 -73.85
N LYS A 311 -17.62 -41.28 -73.61
CA LYS A 311 -18.17 -41.70 -72.31
C LYS A 311 -17.17 -41.52 -71.18
N ARG A 312 -15.91 -41.97 -71.34
CA ARG A 312 -14.86 -41.80 -70.32
C ARG A 312 -14.63 -40.33 -69.97
N VAL A 313 -14.54 -39.46 -70.97
CA VAL A 313 -14.35 -38.01 -70.75
C VAL A 313 -15.58 -37.39 -70.07
N ARG A 314 -16.79 -37.81 -70.46
CA ARG A 314 -18.04 -37.35 -69.83
C ARG A 314 -18.12 -37.76 -68.36
N ASP A 315 -17.82 -39.03 -68.06
CA ASP A 315 -17.87 -39.55 -66.69
C ASP A 315 -16.80 -38.86 -65.82
N LEU A 316 -15.61 -38.62 -66.38
CA LEU A 316 -14.58 -37.83 -65.71
C LEU A 316 -15.03 -36.39 -65.46
N LEU A 317 -15.69 -35.74 -66.45
CA LEU A 317 -16.21 -34.39 -66.30
C LEU A 317 -17.28 -34.32 -65.21
N TYR A 318 -18.22 -35.26 -65.17
CA TYR A 318 -19.24 -35.32 -64.13
C TYR A 318 -18.63 -35.58 -62.75
N SER A 319 -17.69 -36.51 -62.63
CA SER A 319 -16.97 -36.73 -61.38
C SER A 319 -16.24 -35.47 -60.90
N LYS A 320 -15.61 -34.70 -61.81
CA LYS A 320 -14.97 -33.43 -61.46
C LYS A 320 -16.00 -32.36 -61.08
N ALA A 321 -17.13 -32.26 -61.79
CA ALA A 321 -18.21 -31.33 -61.45
C ALA A 321 -18.81 -31.62 -60.07
N ASP A 322 -19.07 -32.89 -59.74
CA ASP A 322 -19.57 -33.30 -58.42
C ASP A 322 -18.56 -32.95 -57.31
N ASN A 323 -17.27 -33.17 -57.56
CA ASN A 323 -16.22 -32.77 -56.63
C ASN A 323 -16.21 -31.25 -56.40
N VAL A 324 -16.28 -30.44 -57.46
CA VAL A 324 -16.33 -28.98 -57.36
C VAL A 324 -17.56 -28.52 -56.59
N LEU A 325 -18.75 -29.04 -56.91
CA LEU A 325 -20.00 -28.74 -56.19
C LEU A 325 -19.90 -29.11 -54.70
N SER A 326 -19.28 -30.25 -54.39
CA SER A 326 -19.07 -30.67 -52.99
C SER A 326 -18.14 -29.73 -52.23
N LEU A 327 -17.07 -29.25 -52.88
CA LEU A 327 -16.13 -28.29 -52.31
C LEU A 327 -16.77 -26.92 -52.14
N GLU A 328 -17.56 -26.46 -53.11
CA GLU A 328 -18.30 -25.20 -53.06
C GLU A 328 -19.34 -25.21 -51.94
N LYS A 329 -20.07 -26.32 -51.76
CA LYS A 329 -20.97 -26.50 -50.61
C LYS A 329 -20.23 -26.43 -49.28
N ARG A 330 -19.07 -27.08 -49.17
CA ARG A 330 -18.23 -27.03 -47.96
C ARG A 330 -17.68 -25.63 -47.70
N LEU A 331 -17.27 -24.92 -48.74
CA LEU A 331 -16.81 -23.54 -48.65
C LEU A 331 -17.92 -22.62 -48.12
N LEU A 332 -19.13 -22.74 -48.65
CA LEU A 332 -20.28 -21.94 -48.22
C LEU A 332 -20.67 -22.24 -46.76
N GLN A 333 -20.64 -23.50 -46.36
CA GLN A 333 -20.87 -23.91 -44.97
C GLN A 333 -19.81 -23.30 -44.05
N LEU A 334 -18.53 -23.41 -44.39
CA LEU A 334 -17.44 -22.81 -43.61
C LEU A 334 -17.60 -21.30 -43.51
N GLN A 335 -17.90 -20.61 -44.61
CA GLN A 335 -18.12 -19.17 -44.63
C GLN A 335 -19.30 -18.75 -43.73
N THR A 336 -20.39 -19.53 -43.73
CA THR A 336 -21.54 -19.29 -42.85
C THR A 336 -21.15 -19.46 -41.39
N THR A 337 -20.46 -20.56 -41.04
CA THR A 337 -20.00 -20.78 -39.66
C THR A 337 -18.98 -19.75 -39.20
N MET A 338 -18.10 -19.27 -40.08
CA MET A 338 -17.16 -18.19 -39.76
C MET A 338 -17.91 -16.90 -39.44
N LYS A 339 -18.91 -16.53 -40.26
CA LYS A 339 -19.71 -15.34 -40.03
C LYS A 339 -20.50 -15.41 -38.72
N GLU A 340 -21.11 -16.56 -38.41
CA GLU A 340 -21.79 -16.78 -37.13
C GLU A 340 -20.83 -16.61 -35.95
N ARG A 341 -19.60 -17.14 -36.04
CA ARG A 341 -18.58 -16.97 -35.00
C ARG A 341 -18.09 -15.53 -34.89
N GLU A 342 -17.95 -14.82 -36.00
CA GLU A 342 -17.60 -13.39 -35.99
C GLU A 342 -18.69 -12.55 -35.30
N ASP A 343 -19.97 -12.84 -35.59
CA ASP A 343 -21.11 -12.17 -34.95
C ASP A 343 -21.18 -12.51 -33.45
N GLU A 344 -20.97 -13.76 -33.04
CA GLU A 344 -20.87 -14.16 -31.62
C GLU A 344 -19.74 -13.40 -30.91
N ILE A 345 -18.53 -13.38 -31.51
CA ILE A 345 -17.38 -12.66 -30.96
C ILE A 345 -17.69 -11.17 -30.82
N LYS A 346 -18.39 -10.58 -31.80
CA LYS A 346 -18.80 -9.17 -31.75
C LYS A 346 -19.73 -8.90 -30.57
N VAL A 347 -20.75 -9.73 -30.36
CA VAL A 347 -21.66 -9.62 -29.21
C VAL A 347 -20.89 -9.75 -27.89
N TYR A 348 -19.99 -10.73 -27.76
CA TYR A 348 -19.16 -10.87 -26.55
C TYR A 348 -18.27 -9.65 -26.31
N LYS A 349 -17.69 -9.08 -27.36
CA LYS A 349 -16.86 -7.88 -27.28
C LYS A 349 -17.68 -6.66 -26.82
N GLU A 350 -18.89 -6.49 -27.34
CA GLU A 350 -19.80 -5.41 -26.94
C GLU A 350 -20.22 -5.57 -25.47
N MET A 351 -20.59 -6.79 -25.05
CA MET A 351 -20.91 -7.10 -23.65
C MET A 351 -19.74 -6.81 -22.71
N LEU A 352 -18.53 -7.27 -23.04
CA LEU A 352 -17.32 -6.98 -22.26
C LEU A 352 -17.02 -5.49 -22.20
N SER A 353 -17.21 -4.76 -23.30
CA SER A 353 -17.03 -3.31 -23.34
C SER A 353 -18.04 -2.59 -22.43
N GLN A 354 -19.28 -3.07 -22.34
CA GLN A 354 -20.28 -2.52 -21.42
C GLN A 354 -19.92 -2.81 -19.96
N GLN A 355 -19.49 -4.04 -19.66
CA GLN A 355 -19.04 -4.41 -18.32
C GLN A 355 -17.85 -3.55 -17.86
N LEU A 356 -16.88 -3.34 -18.75
CA LEU A 356 -15.74 -2.45 -18.48
C LEU A 356 -16.21 -1.03 -18.17
N LYS A 357 -17.16 -0.50 -18.95
CA LYS A 357 -17.70 0.85 -18.74
C LYS A 357 -18.39 1.00 -17.39
N ILE A 358 -19.19 0.01 -16.97
CA ILE A 358 -19.84 0.01 -15.65
C ILE A 358 -18.79 -0.01 -14.53
N SER A 359 -17.80 -0.89 -14.62
CA SER A 359 -16.73 -0.97 -13.62
C SER A 359 -15.90 0.31 -13.55
N GLU A 360 -15.62 0.95 -14.70
CA GLU A 360 -14.92 2.24 -14.76
C GLU A 360 -15.73 3.35 -14.07
N GLN A 361 -17.06 3.36 -14.23
CA GLN A 361 -17.96 4.29 -13.54
C GLN A 361 -17.98 4.06 -12.02
N GLU A 362 -18.02 2.81 -11.58
CA GLU A 362 -17.92 2.46 -10.15
C GLU A 362 -16.57 2.88 -9.56
N ARG A 363 -15.47 2.62 -10.28
CA ARG A 363 -14.13 3.08 -9.90
C ARG A 363 -14.06 4.60 -9.76
N GLN A 364 -14.66 5.35 -10.69
CA GLN A 364 -14.73 6.80 -10.61
C GLN A 364 -15.56 7.28 -9.40
N LYS A 365 -16.70 6.63 -9.12
CA LYS A 365 -17.53 6.92 -7.94
C LYS A 365 -16.75 6.70 -6.64
N LEU A 366 -16.09 5.55 -6.49
CA LEU A 366 -15.26 5.24 -5.32
C LEU A 366 -14.09 6.22 -5.18
N SER A 367 -13.47 6.62 -6.30
CA SER A 367 -12.40 7.62 -6.29
C SER A 367 -12.89 9.00 -5.82
N ALA A 368 -14.11 9.39 -6.16
CA ALA A 368 -14.70 10.65 -5.70
C ALA A 368 -15.06 10.59 -4.21
N GLU A 369 -15.61 9.47 -3.72
CA GLU A 369 -15.87 9.28 -2.29
C GLU A 369 -14.56 9.29 -1.49
N LEU A 370 -13.51 8.63 -1.99
CA LEU A 370 -12.19 8.65 -1.36
C LEU A 370 -11.62 10.07 -1.27
N SER A 371 -11.72 10.88 -2.33
CA SER A 371 -11.23 12.26 -2.30
C SER A 371 -12.02 13.12 -1.33
N GLU A 372 -13.34 12.91 -1.21
CA GLU A 372 -14.18 13.56 -0.20
C GLU A 372 -13.74 13.18 1.22
N LYS A 373 -13.54 11.88 1.51
CA LYS A 373 -13.05 11.43 2.83
C LYS A 373 -11.68 12.00 3.15
N LEU A 374 -10.76 12.03 2.18
CA LEU A 374 -9.44 12.63 2.35
C LEU A 374 -9.54 14.12 2.66
N SER A 375 -10.42 14.86 1.96
CA SER A 375 -10.64 16.27 2.25
C SER A 375 -11.21 16.50 3.66
N LYS A 376 -12.12 15.64 4.11
CA LYS A 376 -12.68 15.70 5.47
C LYS A 376 -11.62 15.42 6.53
N ILE A 377 -10.78 14.42 6.30
CA ILE A 377 -9.62 14.14 7.17
C ILE A 377 -8.68 15.34 7.22
N ASP A 378 -8.38 15.97 6.09
CA ASP A 378 -7.52 17.16 6.03
C ASP A 378 -8.13 18.33 6.82
N THR A 379 -9.44 18.55 6.70
CA THR A 379 -10.13 19.56 7.53
C THR A 379 -10.08 19.22 9.02
N MET A 380 -10.28 17.96 9.41
CA MET A 380 -10.15 17.52 10.80
C MET A 380 -8.73 17.69 11.33
N LYS A 381 -7.70 17.36 10.53
CA LYS A 381 -6.30 17.57 10.89
C LYS A 381 -6.00 19.05 11.11
N LYS A 382 -6.44 19.92 10.21
CA LYS A 382 -6.30 21.38 10.36
C LYS A 382 -7.04 21.90 11.59
N CYS A 383 -8.26 21.41 11.86
CA CYS A 383 -8.99 21.78 13.08
C CYS A 383 -8.25 21.32 14.33
N PHE A 384 -7.75 20.09 14.35
CA PHE A 384 -6.96 19.57 15.46
C PHE A 384 -5.67 20.36 15.67
N GLU A 385 -4.99 20.76 14.60
CA GLU A 385 -3.78 21.59 14.64
C GLU A 385 -4.09 23.00 15.19
N ILE A 386 -5.19 23.64 14.74
CA ILE A 386 -5.65 24.92 15.28
C ILE A 386 -6.01 24.78 16.76
N VAL A 387 -6.76 23.75 17.16
CA VAL A 387 -7.11 23.51 18.56
C VAL A 387 -5.85 23.26 19.39
N SER A 388 -4.91 22.46 18.90
CA SER A 388 -3.64 22.18 19.56
C SER A 388 -2.78 23.43 19.71
N LEU A 389 -2.71 24.29 18.70
CA LEU A 389 -2.03 25.59 18.75
C LEU A 389 -2.74 26.57 19.70
N SER A 390 -4.07 26.56 19.75
CA SER A 390 -4.85 27.42 20.65
C SER A 390 -4.77 27.00 22.13
N MET A 391 -4.55 25.70 22.36
CA MET A 391 -4.33 25.10 23.68
C MET A 391 -2.84 25.07 24.05
N ALA A 392 -1.95 25.45 23.14
CA ALA A 392 -0.52 25.55 23.41
C ALA A 392 -0.26 26.74 24.36
N PRO A 393 0.36 26.51 25.53
CA PRO A 393 0.69 27.58 26.46
C PRO A 393 1.70 28.57 25.85
N PRO A 394 1.69 29.86 26.26
CA PRO A 394 2.74 30.79 25.89
C PRO A 394 4.09 30.29 26.43
N GLU A 395 5.05 30.18 25.51
CA GLU A 395 6.45 29.75 25.65
C GLU A 395 7.02 29.70 27.08
N GLU A 396 7.29 28.50 27.59
CA GLU A 396 8.58 28.07 28.18
C GLU A 396 8.53 26.73 28.94
N GLU A 397 7.37 26.10 29.15
CA GLU A 397 7.32 24.74 29.69
C GLU A 397 7.07 23.71 28.57
N GLU A 398 7.92 22.67 28.53
CA GLU A 398 7.81 21.51 27.64
C GLU A 398 6.36 21.05 27.48
N ALA A 399 6.04 20.46 26.32
CA ALA A 399 4.73 19.91 25.97
C ALA A 399 4.29 18.82 26.99
N LYS A 400 3.79 19.25 28.14
CA LYS A 400 3.31 18.37 29.20
C LYS A 400 1.91 17.91 28.80
N SER A 401 1.73 16.59 28.82
CA SER A 401 0.49 15.92 28.47
C SER A 401 -0.71 16.52 29.21
N GLN A 402 -1.91 16.51 28.60
CA GLN A 402 -3.15 17.01 29.21
C GLN A 402 -3.41 16.40 30.62
N ALA A 403 -2.93 15.18 30.85
CA ALA A 403 -2.93 14.54 32.17
C ALA A 403 -2.15 15.33 33.23
N TYR A 404 -1.05 16.00 32.88
CA TYR A 404 -0.25 16.84 33.78
C TYR A 404 -1.06 18.04 34.28
N TYR A 405 -1.78 18.74 33.40
CA TYR A 405 -2.60 19.89 33.80
C TYR A 405 -3.77 19.49 34.68
N ILE A 406 -4.41 18.35 34.37
CA ILE A 406 -5.46 17.77 35.24
C ILE A 406 -4.88 17.39 36.60
N THR A 407 -3.69 16.78 36.63
CA THR A 407 -3.03 16.38 37.88
C THR A 407 -2.60 17.59 38.71
N LYS A 408 -2.06 18.64 38.07
CA LYS A 408 -1.68 19.89 38.73
C LYS A 408 -2.90 20.63 39.29
N ALA A 409 -3.97 20.74 38.52
CA ALA A 409 -5.22 21.32 39.00
C ALA A 409 -5.85 20.51 40.16
N ALA A 410 -5.75 19.18 40.11
CA ALA A 410 -6.19 18.31 41.20
C ALA A 410 -5.31 18.47 42.46
N GLN A 411 -4.00 18.62 42.30
CA GLN A 411 -3.06 18.88 43.40
C GLN A 411 -3.32 20.24 44.06
N GLU A 412 -3.47 21.31 43.27
CA GLU A 412 -3.80 22.65 43.80
C GLU A 412 -5.15 22.66 44.52
N LYS A 413 -6.14 21.92 44.01
CA LYS A 413 -7.44 21.77 44.67
C LYS A 413 -7.32 21.06 46.03
N GLU A 414 -6.49 20.03 46.14
CA GLU A 414 -6.28 19.32 47.41
C GLU A 414 -5.46 20.16 48.41
N GLU A 415 -4.49 20.94 47.94
CA GLU A 415 -3.77 21.91 48.78
C GLU A 415 -4.70 23.00 49.34
N LEU A 416 -5.60 23.51 48.51
CA LEU A 416 -6.63 24.47 48.95
C LEU A 416 -7.59 23.83 49.95
N ARG A 417 -7.97 22.56 49.75
CA ARG A 417 -8.81 21.83 50.71
C ARG A 417 -8.11 21.67 52.06
N ARG A 418 -6.84 21.28 52.08
CA ARG A 418 -6.06 21.21 53.32
C ARG A 418 -5.95 22.55 54.03
N LYS A 419 -5.72 23.64 53.29
CA LYS A 419 -5.71 25.00 53.87
C LYS A 419 -7.08 25.37 54.45
N GLY A 420 -8.16 24.93 53.80
CA GLY A 420 -9.52 25.05 54.33
C GLY A 420 -9.70 24.31 55.65
N ASP A 421 -9.31 23.03 55.70
CA ASP A 421 -9.42 22.21 56.91
C ASP A 421 -8.57 22.78 58.08
N GLU A 422 -7.40 23.32 57.78
CA GLU A 422 -6.51 23.95 58.76
C GLU A 422 -7.11 25.25 59.32
N LEU A 423 -7.74 26.05 58.46
CA LEU A 423 -8.50 27.23 58.89
C LEU A 423 -9.72 26.84 59.73
N ASP A 424 -10.47 25.81 59.35
CA ASP A 424 -11.62 25.32 60.13
C ASP A 424 -11.18 24.82 61.52
N ALA A 425 -10.02 24.16 61.62
CA ALA A 425 -9.44 23.78 62.90
C ALA A 425 -9.07 25.00 63.76
N THR A 426 -8.53 26.07 63.15
CA THR A 426 -8.28 27.33 63.88
C THR A 426 -9.58 28.00 64.33
N ILE A 427 -10.62 27.99 63.51
CA ILE A 427 -11.94 28.52 63.85
C ILE A 427 -12.51 27.77 65.05
N HIS A 428 -12.50 26.44 65.02
CA HIS A 428 -13.00 25.62 66.13
C HIS A 428 -12.22 25.88 67.44
N LYS A 429 -10.89 26.10 67.35
CA LYS A 429 -10.09 26.47 68.53
C LYS A 429 -10.51 27.84 69.08
N VAL A 430 -10.71 28.83 68.21
CA VAL A 430 -11.18 30.17 68.60
C VAL A 430 -12.61 30.12 69.15
N GLU A 431 -13.47 29.25 68.65
CA GLU A 431 -14.82 29.05 69.18
C GLU A 431 -14.79 28.46 70.60
N LEU A 432 -13.91 27.49 70.86
CA LEU A 432 -13.69 26.97 72.20
C LEU A 432 -13.13 28.03 73.15
N GLU A 433 -12.21 28.87 72.66
CA GLU A 433 -11.66 30.00 73.41
C GLU A 433 -12.75 31.05 73.70
N ASN A 434 -13.61 31.39 72.73
CA ASN A 434 -14.76 32.27 72.93
C ASN A 434 -15.74 31.68 73.95
N LYS A 435 -16.02 30.39 73.91
CA LYS A 435 -16.88 29.72 74.90
C LYS A 435 -16.26 29.74 76.29
N ALA A 436 -14.94 29.57 76.39
CA ALA A 436 -14.22 29.69 77.65
C ALA A 436 -14.21 31.14 78.18
N LEU A 437 -14.04 32.13 77.30
CA LEU A 437 -14.14 33.55 77.63
C LEU A 437 -15.56 33.93 78.05
N GLU A 438 -16.59 33.40 77.39
CA GLU A 438 -17.98 33.62 77.73
C GLU A 438 -18.32 33.01 79.10
N ASN A 439 -17.83 31.80 79.40
CA ASN A 439 -17.90 31.23 80.75
C ASN A 439 -17.16 32.09 81.78
N THR A 440 -16.01 32.66 81.41
CA THR A 440 -15.26 33.58 82.29
C THR A 440 -16.03 34.88 82.53
N ILE A 441 -16.69 35.43 81.50
CA ILE A 441 -17.56 36.60 81.61
C ILE A 441 -18.78 36.28 82.47
N GLN A 442 -19.38 35.09 82.35
CA GLN A 442 -20.49 34.68 83.22
C GLN A 442 -20.02 34.55 84.68
N LEU A 443 -18.86 33.95 84.95
CA LEU A 443 -18.28 33.90 86.29
C LEU A 443 -17.95 35.29 86.82
N PHE A 444 -17.41 36.16 85.98
CA PHE A 444 -17.10 37.55 86.32
C PHE A 444 -18.37 38.35 86.57
N ASN A 445 -19.44 38.16 85.79
CA ASN A 445 -20.74 38.80 85.97
C ASN A 445 -21.47 38.28 87.20
N ASN A 446 -21.38 36.99 87.50
CA ASN A 446 -21.92 36.40 88.73
C ASN A 446 -21.16 36.95 89.95
N SER A 447 -19.84 37.07 89.84
CA SER A 447 -19.01 37.72 90.86
C SER A 447 -19.30 39.21 90.96
N ASN A 448 -19.49 39.93 89.84
CA ASN A 448 -19.83 41.35 89.81
C ASN A 448 -21.24 41.62 90.30
N SER A 449 -22.19 40.71 90.08
CA SER A 449 -23.52 40.70 90.67
C SER A 449 -23.42 40.55 92.19
N ALA A 450 -22.63 39.58 92.66
CA ALA A 450 -22.35 39.40 94.08
C ALA A 450 -21.63 40.63 94.69
N PHE A 451 -20.71 41.24 93.94
CA PHE A 451 -20.02 42.47 94.34
C PHE A 451 -20.98 43.67 94.34
N ARG A 452 -21.83 43.86 93.33
CA ARG A 452 -22.84 44.92 93.29
C ARG A 452 -23.89 44.76 94.39
N GLN A 453 -24.25 43.53 94.74
CA GLN A 453 -25.06 43.23 95.92
C GLN A 453 -24.32 43.57 97.23
N SER A 454 -23.01 43.34 97.31
CA SER A 454 -22.20 43.74 98.46
C SER A 454 -21.86 45.24 98.53
N LEU A 455 -21.88 45.95 97.39
CA LEU A 455 -21.45 47.35 97.22
C LEU A 455 -22.61 48.34 97.17
N ASN A 456 -23.86 47.92 97.45
CA ASN A 456 -24.92 48.85 97.87
C ASN A 456 -24.69 49.46 99.28
N LYS A 457 -23.42 49.57 99.70
CA LYS A 457 -22.86 50.52 100.66
C LYS A 457 -21.57 51.13 100.09
N VAL A 458 -21.75 52.25 99.39
CA VAL A 458 -20.90 53.47 99.33
C VAL A 458 -19.46 53.41 98.72
N ASN A 459 -19.30 54.26 97.69
CA ASN A 459 -18.20 55.11 97.19
C ASN A 459 -17.05 54.66 96.27
N GLU A 460 -16.68 55.63 95.41
CA GLU A 460 -15.82 55.64 94.22
C GLU A 460 -14.29 55.74 94.45
N SER A 461 -13.58 55.24 93.41
CA SER A 461 -12.29 55.68 92.82
C SER A 461 -10.95 55.15 93.36
N SER A 462 -10.27 54.27 92.58
CA SER A 462 -8.80 54.03 92.60
C SER A 462 -8.24 53.10 91.48
N MET A 463 -8.76 53.09 90.23
CA MET A 463 -8.38 52.06 89.23
C MET A 463 -7.52 52.53 88.03
N TYR A 464 -7.35 53.84 87.82
CA TYR A 464 -6.82 54.36 86.53
C TYR A 464 -5.29 54.20 86.35
N GLU A 465 -4.53 53.96 87.41
CA GLU A 465 -3.05 53.96 87.35
C GLU A 465 -2.44 52.58 87.01
N ARG A 466 -3.23 51.50 87.07
CA ARG A 466 -2.74 50.13 86.90
C ARG A 466 -2.78 49.61 85.46
N GLU A 467 -3.53 50.29 84.58
CA GLU A 467 -3.78 49.85 83.20
C GLU A 467 -2.72 50.35 82.21
N LYS A 468 -2.12 51.51 82.47
CA LYS A 468 -1.03 52.08 81.64
C LYS A 468 0.23 51.21 81.62
N VAL A 469 0.59 50.61 82.75
CA VAL A 469 1.79 49.75 82.88
C VAL A 469 1.62 48.40 82.14
N LYS A 470 0.38 47.89 82.00
CA LYS A 470 0.12 46.67 81.23
C LYS A 470 0.22 46.87 79.72
N LEU A 471 -0.17 48.05 79.22
CA LEU A 471 -0.12 48.36 77.78
C LEU A 471 1.31 48.62 77.29
N GLU A 472 2.19 49.20 78.11
CA GLU A 472 3.62 49.36 77.78
C GLU A 472 4.37 48.01 77.73
N GLY A 473 3.97 47.03 78.55
CA GLY A 473 4.53 45.67 78.50
C GLY A 473 4.13 44.87 77.25
N GLN A 474 2.90 45.05 76.74
CA GLN A 474 2.44 44.38 75.52
C GLN A 474 3.06 44.96 74.24
N LEU A 475 3.36 46.27 74.24
CA LEU A 475 4.05 46.94 73.14
C LEU A 475 5.48 46.38 72.93
N ASN A 476 6.20 46.11 74.02
CA ASN A 476 7.59 45.66 73.95
C ASN A 476 7.73 44.23 73.41
N VAL A 477 6.80 43.33 73.77
CA VAL A 477 6.73 41.95 73.24
C VAL A 477 6.37 41.93 71.75
N GLY A 478 5.50 42.85 71.31
CA GLY A 478 5.20 43.06 69.89
C GLY A 478 6.41 43.57 69.09
N GLN A 479 7.26 44.38 69.71
CA GLN A 479 8.46 44.91 69.06
C GLN A 479 9.55 43.85 68.87
N GLU A 480 9.70 42.92 69.81
CA GLU A 480 10.65 41.80 69.71
C GLU A 480 10.26 40.77 68.65
N THR A 481 8.97 40.46 68.54
CA THR A 481 8.44 39.55 67.49
C THR A 481 8.58 40.14 66.09
N LEU A 482 8.38 41.46 65.93
CA LEU A 482 8.59 42.17 64.67
C LEU A 482 10.06 42.16 64.23
N ASN A 483 11.00 42.30 65.19
CA ASN A 483 12.43 42.23 64.90
C ASN A 483 12.89 40.81 64.52
N TYR A 484 12.30 39.77 65.11
CA TYR A 484 12.53 38.38 64.73
C TYR A 484 12.08 38.09 63.29
N MET A 485 10.88 38.55 62.91
CA MET A 485 10.37 38.36 61.54
C MET A 485 11.19 39.14 60.49
N LYS A 486 11.68 40.33 60.81
CA LYS A 486 12.60 41.08 59.93
C LYS A 486 13.91 40.33 59.67
N ARG A 487 14.42 39.58 60.65
CA ARG A 487 15.65 38.78 60.51
C ARG A 487 15.44 37.55 59.62
N GLN A 488 14.31 36.84 59.77
CA GLN A 488 13.96 35.74 58.84
C GLN A 488 13.80 36.22 57.39
N ILE A 489 13.20 37.39 57.18
CA ILE A 489 13.05 37.97 55.83
C ILE A 489 14.43 38.28 55.22
N GLN A 490 15.39 38.72 56.03
CA GLN A 490 16.74 39.06 55.56
C GLN A 490 17.58 37.82 55.20
N GLU A 491 17.41 36.71 55.93
CA GLU A 491 18.03 35.41 55.60
C GLU A 491 17.45 34.84 54.29
N LEU A 492 16.12 34.86 54.13
CA LEU A 492 15.47 34.41 52.89
C LEU A 492 15.87 35.26 51.67
N GLN A 493 16.11 36.57 51.84
CA GLN A 493 16.62 37.43 50.78
C GLN A 493 18.06 37.11 50.37
N GLN A 494 18.91 36.66 51.30
CA GLN A 494 20.28 36.23 50.98
C GLN A 494 20.27 34.90 50.21
N ASP A 495 19.45 33.94 50.62
CA ASP A 495 19.32 32.65 49.93
C ASP A 495 18.82 32.83 48.48
N MET A 496 17.89 33.77 48.26
CA MET A 496 17.38 34.08 46.94
C MET A 496 18.47 34.69 46.01
N GLN A 497 19.41 35.46 46.56
CA GLN A 497 20.55 35.98 45.79
C GLN A 497 21.56 34.88 45.42
N VAL A 498 21.84 33.95 46.34
CA VAL A 498 22.73 32.81 46.08
C VAL A 498 22.16 31.92 44.97
N PHE A 499 20.85 31.66 45.00
CA PHE A 499 20.17 30.87 43.97
C PHE A 499 20.20 31.55 42.59
N ALA A 500 20.09 32.88 42.56
CA ALA A 500 20.17 33.66 41.32
C ALA A 500 21.57 33.57 40.65
N ILE A 501 22.65 33.50 41.45
CA ILE A 501 24.02 33.31 40.94
C ILE A 501 24.18 31.90 40.37
N TYR A 502 23.67 30.88 41.06
CA TYR A 502 23.75 29.49 40.60
C TYR A 502 23.00 29.27 39.27
N LYS A 503 21.80 29.85 39.14
CA LYS A 503 21.01 29.82 37.90
C LYS A 503 21.70 30.54 36.73
N ARG A 504 22.53 31.55 36.99
CA ARG A 504 23.31 32.24 35.95
C ARG A 504 24.46 31.37 35.46
N MET A 505 25.23 30.78 36.38
CA MET A 505 26.35 29.89 36.03
C MET A 505 25.90 28.68 35.20
N GLU A 506 24.73 28.11 35.49
CA GLU A 506 24.25 26.94 34.75
C GLU A 506 23.73 27.29 33.34
N ARG A 507 23.19 28.50 33.16
CA ARG A 507 22.87 29.03 31.82
C ARG A 507 24.12 29.21 30.97
N ASP A 508 25.19 29.76 31.53
CA ASP A 508 26.45 29.95 30.80
C ASP A 508 27.07 28.60 30.37
N LYS A 509 26.93 27.53 31.17
CA LYS A 509 27.35 26.17 30.76
C LYS A 509 26.52 25.61 29.61
N ILE A 510 25.21 25.84 29.62
CA ILE A 510 24.31 25.39 28.55
C ILE A 510 24.65 26.11 27.24
N GLU A 511 24.86 27.42 27.29
CA GLU A 511 25.20 28.23 26.11
C GLU A 511 26.55 27.81 25.49
N ASN A 512 27.55 27.54 26.32
CA ASN A 512 28.83 27.00 25.86
C ASN A 512 28.71 25.61 25.20
N LYS A 513 27.87 24.72 25.75
CA LYS A 513 27.62 23.40 25.14
C LYS A 513 26.88 23.53 23.81
N HIS A 514 25.90 24.41 23.71
CA HIS A 514 25.19 24.69 22.45
C HIS A 514 26.12 25.26 21.37
N ALA A 515 27.04 26.15 21.73
CA ALA A 515 28.04 26.67 20.80
C ALA A 515 28.98 25.58 20.28
N LEU A 516 29.37 24.61 21.12
CA LEU A 516 30.19 23.48 20.71
C LEU A 516 29.44 22.52 19.78
N VAL A 517 28.18 22.20 20.09
CA VAL A 517 27.32 21.36 19.23
C VAL A 517 27.12 22.00 17.86
N SER A 518 26.91 23.32 17.81
CA SER A 518 26.75 24.05 16.55
C SER A 518 28.00 23.94 15.66
N LYS A 519 29.20 24.08 16.25
CA LYS A 519 30.47 23.89 15.52
C LYS A 519 30.65 22.46 15.01
N MET A 520 30.32 21.44 15.82
CA MET A 520 30.41 20.05 15.38
C MET A 520 29.44 19.74 14.23
N ASN A 521 28.24 20.31 14.25
CA ASN A 521 27.27 20.16 13.15
C ASN A 521 27.75 20.82 11.85
N GLU A 522 28.33 22.03 11.93
CA GLU A 522 28.95 22.69 10.77
C GLU A 522 30.09 21.83 10.19
N GLU A 523 30.92 21.21 11.04
CA GLU A 523 31.99 20.32 10.59
C GLU A 523 31.44 19.05 9.91
N VAL A 524 30.40 18.42 10.47
CA VAL A 524 29.74 17.25 9.87
C VAL A 524 29.17 17.58 8.49
N THR A 525 28.49 18.72 8.33
CA THR A 525 27.96 19.14 7.02
C THR A 525 29.06 19.39 6.00
N SER A 526 30.16 20.05 6.41
CA SER A 526 31.33 20.29 5.55
C SER A 526 32.00 18.98 5.10
N GLN A 527 32.11 17.98 5.98
CA GLN A 527 32.65 16.67 5.63
C GLN A 527 31.72 15.91 4.68
N GLN A 528 30.40 15.95 4.91
CA GLN A 528 29.42 15.31 4.03
C GLN A 528 29.50 15.87 2.60
N GLU A 529 29.62 17.20 2.44
CA GLU A 529 29.80 17.80 1.13
C GLU A 529 31.11 17.38 0.42
N LYS A 530 32.20 17.20 1.17
CA LYS A 530 33.46 16.71 0.61
C LYS A 530 33.31 15.27 0.09
N ILE A 531 32.61 14.42 0.83
CA ILE A 531 32.28 13.04 0.41
C ILE A 531 31.45 13.05 -0.87
N ASP A 532 30.42 13.90 -0.95
CA ASP A 532 29.55 14.00 -2.13
C ASP A 532 30.30 14.48 -3.37
N ARG A 533 31.18 15.47 -3.21
CA ARG A 533 32.05 15.97 -4.29
C ARG A 533 33.01 14.87 -4.78
N ALA A 534 33.67 14.16 -3.86
CA ALA A 534 34.57 13.06 -4.21
C ALA A 534 33.83 11.91 -4.92
N SER A 535 32.66 11.51 -4.41
CA SER A 535 31.83 10.44 -4.98
C SER A 535 31.37 10.75 -6.40
N LYS A 536 30.98 12.01 -6.66
CA LYS A 536 30.63 12.48 -8.02
C LYS A 536 31.83 12.39 -8.97
N GLN A 537 33.02 12.81 -8.53
CA GLN A 537 34.26 12.71 -9.33
C GLN A 537 34.64 11.25 -9.61
N PHE A 538 34.56 10.37 -8.60
CA PHE A 538 34.76 8.93 -8.77
C PHE A 538 33.80 8.35 -9.81
N SER A 539 32.51 8.67 -9.73
CA SER A 539 31.51 8.18 -10.70
C SER A 539 31.79 8.64 -12.14
N LYS A 540 32.39 9.83 -12.30
CA LYS A 540 32.77 10.39 -13.61
C LYS A 540 33.98 9.66 -14.18
N LEU A 541 35.04 9.50 -13.38
CA LEU A 541 36.24 8.77 -13.76
C LEU A 541 35.96 7.29 -14.07
N THR A 542 35.09 6.63 -13.31
CA THR A 542 34.63 5.26 -13.59
C THR A 542 33.94 5.16 -14.97
N LYS A 543 33.10 6.13 -15.33
CA LYS A 543 32.46 6.17 -16.65
C LYS A 543 33.48 6.41 -17.77
N GLU A 544 34.45 7.31 -17.55
CA GLU A 544 35.54 7.58 -18.50
C GLU A 544 36.41 6.33 -18.73
N VAL A 545 36.83 5.64 -17.68
CA VAL A 545 37.63 4.40 -17.76
C VAL A 545 36.88 3.27 -18.49
N ARG A 546 35.59 3.08 -18.21
CA ARG A 546 34.76 2.08 -18.90
C ARG A 546 34.52 2.43 -20.37
N SER A 547 34.34 3.72 -20.68
CA SER A 547 34.18 4.20 -22.06
C SER A 547 35.45 4.06 -22.89
N ALA A 548 36.63 4.35 -22.32
CA ALA A 548 37.93 4.19 -22.99
C ALA A 548 38.29 2.74 -23.29
N LYS A 549 37.81 1.78 -22.48
CA LYS A 549 38.06 0.35 -22.65
C LYS A 549 36.95 -0.39 -23.43
N GLY A 550 35.87 0.27 -23.82
CA GLY A 550 34.79 -0.32 -24.62
C GLY A 550 34.02 -1.46 -23.93
N THR A 551 33.98 -1.48 -22.59
CA THR A 551 33.35 -2.56 -21.80
C THR A 551 32.19 -2.03 -20.95
N LYS A 552 31.11 -2.80 -20.84
CA LYS A 552 29.96 -2.49 -19.97
C LYS A 552 30.10 -3.03 -18.54
N GLY A 553 31.05 -3.94 -18.31
CA GLY A 553 31.34 -4.55 -17.01
C GLY A 553 32.46 -3.85 -16.25
N GLU A 554 32.63 -4.20 -14.98
CA GLU A 554 33.74 -3.71 -14.15
C GLU A 554 35.10 -4.06 -14.75
N THR A 555 35.98 -3.06 -14.84
CA THR A 555 37.35 -3.24 -15.32
C THR A 555 38.22 -3.90 -14.25
N PHE A 556 39.34 -4.50 -14.66
CA PHE A 556 40.26 -5.14 -13.71
C PHE A 556 40.83 -4.14 -12.70
N GLU A 557 41.08 -2.90 -13.14
CA GLU A 557 41.55 -1.81 -12.29
C GLU A 557 40.51 -1.38 -11.27
N GLU A 558 39.21 -1.38 -11.62
CA GLU A 558 38.13 -1.13 -10.65
C GLU A 558 38.06 -2.23 -9.59
N LYS A 559 38.31 -3.49 -9.97
CA LYS A 559 38.37 -4.60 -9.00
C LYS A 559 39.60 -4.51 -8.10
N ASP A 560 40.76 -4.11 -8.63
CA ASP A 560 41.97 -3.89 -7.81
C ASP A 560 41.80 -2.71 -6.84
N ILE A 561 41.20 -1.61 -7.29
CA ILE A 561 40.89 -0.45 -6.44
C ILE A 561 39.94 -0.86 -5.32
N LYS A 562 38.84 -1.57 -5.62
CA LYS A 562 37.91 -2.08 -4.61
C LYS A 562 38.58 -3.04 -3.62
N LEU A 563 39.48 -3.89 -4.10
CA LEU A 563 40.22 -4.81 -3.25
C LEU A 563 41.21 -4.06 -2.34
N ARG A 564 41.80 -2.96 -2.82
CA ARG A 564 42.66 -2.07 -2.02
C ARG A 564 41.85 -1.27 -1.00
N GLU A 565 40.71 -0.72 -1.38
CA GLU A 565 39.76 -0.05 -0.49
C GLU A 565 39.26 -1.00 0.60
N LEU A 566 38.94 -2.25 0.25
CA LEU A 566 38.50 -3.25 1.21
C LEU A 566 39.63 -3.63 2.18
N LYS A 567 40.88 -3.76 1.70
CA LYS A 567 42.05 -3.96 2.56
C LYS A 567 42.31 -2.77 3.49
N GLU A 568 42.14 -1.55 3.00
CA GLU A 568 42.30 -0.33 3.79
C GLU A 568 41.17 -0.18 4.81
N PHE A 569 39.94 -0.55 4.44
CA PHE A 569 38.79 -0.60 5.33
C PHE A 569 39.01 -1.59 6.46
N ILE A 570 39.47 -2.80 6.15
CA ILE A 570 39.82 -3.81 7.17
C ILE A 570 40.91 -3.27 8.10
N LYS A 571 41.98 -2.65 7.56
CA LYS A 571 43.01 -2.01 8.39
C LYS A 571 42.47 -0.88 9.29
N ASN A 572 41.54 -0.08 8.79
CA ASN A 572 40.93 0.99 9.58
C ASN A 572 40.02 0.45 10.69
N VAL A 573 39.24 -0.60 10.39
CA VAL A 573 38.44 -1.30 11.39
C VAL A 573 39.34 -1.93 12.45
N ASP A 574 40.43 -2.59 12.05
CA ASP A 574 41.43 -3.15 12.97
C ASP A 574 42.06 -2.05 13.85
N ARG A 575 42.35 -0.86 13.30
CA ARG A 575 42.83 0.30 14.06
C ARG A 575 41.80 0.81 15.05
N MET A 576 40.54 0.96 14.63
CA MET A 576 39.45 1.42 15.51
C MET A 576 39.16 0.42 16.63
N LEU A 577 39.20 -0.88 16.35
CA LEU A 577 39.08 -1.91 17.37
C LEU A 577 40.25 -1.82 18.36
N ASN A 578 41.49 -1.65 17.89
CA ASN A 578 42.65 -1.47 18.76
C ASN A 578 42.54 -0.21 19.64
N GLU A 579 42.13 0.94 19.09
CA GLU A 579 41.92 2.19 19.86
C GLU A 579 40.80 2.03 20.92
N ALA A 580 39.72 1.34 20.59
CA ALA A 580 38.64 1.05 21.53
C ALA A 580 39.05 0.04 22.62
N TRP A 581 39.95 -0.90 22.31
CA TRP A 581 40.52 -1.87 23.25
C TRP A 581 41.55 -1.26 24.20
N GLU A 582 42.30 -0.24 23.79
CA GLU A 582 43.23 0.48 24.66
C GLU A 582 42.52 1.27 25.76
N GLY A 583 41.34 1.82 25.47
CA GLY A 583 40.56 2.62 26.43
C GLY A 583 39.73 1.82 27.44
N ASN A 584 39.50 0.51 27.23
CA ASN A 584 38.60 -0.32 28.05
C ASN A 584 39.09 -1.77 28.18
N PRO A 585 39.90 -2.10 29.21
CA PRO A 585 40.51 -3.43 29.37
C PRO A 585 39.51 -4.57 29.57
N ASP A 586 38.36 -4.33 30.18
CA ASP A 586 37.29 -5.34 30.37
C ASP A 586 36.63 -5.74 29.04
N LEU A 587 36.46 -4.77 28.13
CA LEU A 587 35.87 -5.00 26.81
C LEU A 587 36.80 -5.85 25.92
N ARG A 588 38.11 -5.67 26.08
CA ARG A 588 39.14 -6.45 25.37
C ARG A 588 39.00 -7.94 25.68
N SER A 589 38.92 -8.32 26.96
CA SER A 589 38.84 -9.72 27.37
C SER A 589 37.58 -10.43 26.83
N VAL A 590 36.46 -9.71 26.77
CA VAL A 590 35.19 -10.23 26.22
C VAL A 590 35.28 -10.45 24.71
N MET A 591 35.82 -9.48 23.96
CA MET A 591 35.99 -9.58 22.51
C MET A 591 37.01 -10.67 22.12
N GLU A 592 38.12 -10.80 22.84
CA GLU A 592 39.12 -11.85 22.59
C GLU A 592 38.49 -13.26 22.68
N LYS A 593 37.57 -13.47 23.63
CA LYS A 593 36.81 -14.72 23.76
C LYS A 593 35.91 -15.01 22.55
N TYR A 594 35.23 -13.98 22.02
CA TYR A 594 34.38 -14.12 20.84
C TYR A 594 35.17 -14.35 19.56
N PHE A 595 36.34 -13.71 19.40
CA PHE A 595 37.22 -13.95 18.25
C PHE A 595 37.80 -15.37 18.25
N LEU A 596 38.16 -15.92 19.42
CA LEU A 596 38.55 -17.33 19.56
C LEU A 596 37.41 -18.28 19.18
N GLN A 597 36.18 -17.99 19.60
CA GLN A 597 35.01 -18.80 19.27
C GLN A 597 34.68 -18.78 17.76
N ALA A 598 34.95 -17.66 17.09
CA ALA A 598 34.71 -17.48 15.65
C ALA A 598 35.85 -18.01 14.75
N SER A 599 36.95 -18.54 15.31
CA SER A 599 38.14 -18.98 14.55
C SER A 599 38.79 -17.86 13.71
N LEU A 600 38.66 -16.60 14.13
CA LEU A 600 39.23 -15.44 13.46
C LEU A 600 40.53 -15.01 14.16
N SER A 601 41.56 -14.65 13.39
CA SER A 601 42.81 -14.13 13.94
C SER A 601 42.59 -12.76 14.59
N LEU A 602 43.09 -12.56 15.81
CA LEU A 602 43.10 -11.24 16.42
C LEU A 602 43.86 -10.25 15.51
N PRO A 603 43.36 -9.02 15.32
CA PRO A 603 44.08 -7.95 14.66
C PRO A 603 45.46 -7.78 15.31
N SER A 604 46.53 -7.89 14.53
CA SER A 604 47.87 -7.60 15.04
C SER A 604 48.00 -6.09 15.23
N PRO A 605 48.71 -5.62 16.28
CA PRO A 605 49.02 -4.20 16.41
C PRO A 605 49.86 -3.79 15.20
N SER A 606 49.27 -3.00 14.32
CA SER A 606 49.99 -2.45 13.17
C SER A 606 51.15 -1.56 13.67
N PRO A 607 52.36 -1.69 13.09
CA PRO A 607 53.48 -0.85 13.48
C PRO A 607 53.12 0.61 13.20
N THR A 608 53.16 1.42 14.25
CA THR A 608 52.96 2.86 14.19
C THR A 608 53.90 3.45 13.13
N PRO A 609 53.42 4.22 12.13
CA PRO A 609 54.31 5.07 11.37
C PRO A 609 54.90 6.08 12.35
N ALA A 610 56.22 6.01 12.52
CA ALA A 610 56.99 7.03 13.22
C ALA A 610 56.68 8.39 12.57
N SER A 611 55.87 9.22 13.23
CA SER A 611 55.67 10.59 12.78
C SER A 611 56.80 11.45 13.32
N GLN A 612 57.58 11.91 12.36
CA GLN A 612 58.68 12.83 12.46
C GLN A 612 58.40 13.99 13.42
N ARG A 613 59.30 14.06 14.40
CA ARG A 613 59.81 15.29 15.00
C ARG A 613 60.06 16.33 13.90
N SER A 614 59.19 17.33 13.79
CA SER A 614 59.54 18.62 13.20
C SER A 614 59.51 19.66 14.32
N SER A 615 60.69 20.18 14.57
CA SER A 615 61.03 21.20 15.54
C SER A 615 60.77 22.59 14.98
N LYS A 616 60.34 23.50 15.88
CA LYS A 616 60.54 24.97 15.95
C LYS A 616 59.24 25.59 16.51
N THR A 617 59.19 26.41 17.56
CA THR A 617 60.18 27.03 18.46
C THR A 617 59.37 27.54 19.65
N SER A 618 59.80 27.23 20.87
CA SER A 618 59.30 27.82 22.11
C SER A 618 60.04 29.10 22.44
N SER A 619 59.33 30.14 22.91
CA SER A 619 59.71 31.05 24.02
C SER A 619 58.69 32.20 24.17
N PRO A 620 58.54 32.84 25.35
CA PRO A 620 58.14 32.20 26.60
C PRO A 620 57.07 33.01 27.34
N ARG A 621 56.51 32.38 28.40
CA ARG A 621 55.77 33.07 29.47
C ARG A 621 56.63 34.14 30.13
N CYS A 622 56.01 35.25 30.50
CA CYS A 622 56.46 36.10 31.60
C CYS A 622 55.32 36.21 32.62
N SER A 623 55.58 35.72 33.82
CA SER A 623 54.75 35.88 35.01
C SER A 623 55.32 37.04 35.83
N THR A 624 54.46 37.93 36.30
CA THR A 624 54.76 38.81 37.43
C THR A 624 53.65 38.67 38.47
N SER A 625 54.07 38.23 39.65
CA SER A 625 53.36 38.20 40.92
C SER A 625 53.53 39.54 41.63
N PHE A 626 52.51 40.09 42.31
CA PHE A 626 52.70 40.88 43.55
C PHE A 626 51.40 40.96 44.39
N SER A 627 51.46 40.22 45.51
CA SER A 627 51.05 40.47 46.90
C SER A 627 50.25 41.71 47.37
N LEU A 628 49.24 41.39 48.21
CA LEU A 628 48.93 41.84 49.59
C LEU A 628 48.25 43.21 49.93
N ASP A 629 47.15 43.04 50.68
CA ASP A 629 46.76 43.62 51.98
C ASP A 629 46.12 45.02 52.19
N LEU A 630 44.89 44.95 52.76
CA LEU A 630 44.38 45.54 54.01
C LEU A 630 44.48 47.07 54.26
N THR A 631 43.34 47.77 54.39
CA THR A 631 42.61 47.98 55.66
C THR A 631 41.52 49.07 55.59
N ALA A 632 40.39 48.73 56.22
CA ALA A 632 39.58 49.51 57.17
C ALA A 632 38.70 50.73 56.77
N THR A 633 37.46 50.61 57.27
CA THR A 633 36.63 51.61 58.01
C THR A 633 35.36 52.12 57.31
N SER A 634 34.22 51.72 57.87
CA SER A 634 32.83 52.19 57.67
C SER A 634 32.60 53.60 58.29
N PRO A 635 31.34 54.09 58.39
CA PRO A 635 30.29 54.50 57.43
C PRO A 635 30.01 56.04 57.65
N PRO A 636 28.83 56.71 57.48
CA PRO A 636 27.46 56.28 57.10
C PRO A 636 26.60 57.25 56.24
N LEU A 637 25.38 56.77 55.93
CA LEU A 637 24.07 57.46 55.87
C LEU A 637 23.80 58.68 54.95
N THR A 638 22.60 58.60 54.33
CA THR A 638 21.60 59.66 54.02
C THR A 638 21.25 59.92 52.54
N THR A 639 20.06 59.41 52.20
CA THR A 639 18.91 60.06 51.55
C THR A 639 19.04 60.92 50.28
N SER A 640 18.05 60.66 49.41
CA SER A 640 17.37 61.60 48.50
C SER A 640 18.17 61.94 47.24
N ARG A 641 17.60 62.29 46.09
CA ARG A 641 16.25 62.42 45.53
C ARG A 641 16.52 62.72 44.03
N CYS A 642 15.51 62.56 43.18
CA CYS A 642 15.22 63.38 41.98
C CYS A 642 16.38 63.84 41.07
N SER A 643 16.32 63.78 39.75
CA SER A 643 15.25 63.67 38.77
C SER A 643 15.91 63.99 37.42
N SER A 644 15.24 63.59 36.32
CA SER A 644 15.23 64.28 35.01
C SER A 644 16.58 64.47 34.29
N SER A 645 16.75 64.26 32.99
CA SER A 645 15.84 64.21 31.85
C SER A 645 16.72 64.06 30.61
N ALA A 646 16.15 63.46 29.56
CA ALA A 646 16.23 63.88 28.16
C ALA A 646 17.62 64.33 27.62
N SER A 647 18.15 63.79 26.54
CA SER A 647 17.52 63.74 25.21
C SER A 647 18.60 63.42 24.17
N SER A 648 18.14 62.91 23.03
CA SER A 648 18.74 63.09 21.69
C SER A 648 20.08 62.38 21.43
N SER A 649 20.38 61.81 20.26
CA SER A 649 19.73 61.86 18.95
C SER A 649 20.50 60.96 17.99
N SER A 650 19.77 60.46 16.98
CA SER A 650 20.20 60.26 15.58
C SER A 650 21.22 59.14 15.30
N SER A 651 21.16 58.39 14.21
CA SER A 651 20.73 58.73 12.84
C SER A 651 20.39 57.42 12.09
N SER A 652 19.21 57.28 11.47
CA SER A 652 18.82 57.69 10.10
C SER A 652 19.11 56.59 9.05
N ARG A 653 18.07 55.93 8.50
CA ARG A 653 17.39 56.21 7.19
C ARG A 653 18.06 55.47 6.02
N LYS A 654 17.39 54.82 5.06
CA LYS A 654 16.14 55.08 4.30
C LYS A 654 15.69 53.73 3.65
N SER A 655 14.40 53.33 3.63
CA SER A 655 13.37 53.61 2.58
C SER A 655 13.67 52.96 1.21
N LYS A 656 12.77 52.42 0.38
CA LYS A 656 11.31 52.18 0.32
C LYS A 656 11.04 51.38 -0.99
N LYS A 657 9.87 50.70 -1.07
CA LYS A 657 9.14 50.21 -2.28
C LYS A 657 9.81 49.07 -3.08
N LEU A 658 9.16 47.93 -3.23
CA LEU A 658 7.97 47.65 -4.06
C LEU A 658 7.22 46.46 -3.47
#